data_AF-A0A024ULL8-F1
#
_entry.id   AF-A0A024ULL8-F1
#
_cell.length_a   1.000
_cell.length_b   1.000
_cell.length_c   1.000
_cell.angle_alpha   90.00
_cell.angle_beta   90.00
_cell.angle_gamma   90.00
#
_symmetry.space_group_name_H-M   'P 1'
#
loop_
_entity.id
_entity.type
_entity.pdbx_description
1 polymer ?
#
loop_
_entity_poly.entity_id
_entity_poly.type
_entity_poly.pdbx_seq_one_letter_code
_entity_poly.pdbx_strand_id
1 'polypeptide(L)'
;MLGNSVTWEKVSHLSVQDEAQMQFLDAQANLADAKKSVTRNSHGIDMAADGKAIGVWRVTVLGAEDLNLDGIVDLNLTGTTTVVGTVAIAASAVEKGKLYVRAAKTDPTTVDSVTKRCFWNKGSSATVVFTGIKSKAATATFTLHHPSPVVADVFVGTCKLDVAQLLDQEPVSLWVPLAGPPGQTSSESSYGRVHVSMTFEYDAVARLERTVAKLASRREFLEAEARLFDQTAPLVQATIRHPAAFGSAAAAAGLYIPGHRFTPDVFHPAAVARTPLADGTKVVTPFGKGTVVTFRESTRMYVVLMAASPGQVKRTTTAYLREDSVSEDIEVKPRLRPGVKVSTPYGSGTVVSVRAADGVVCVQSTFGTLFMQPKDVALEGGVQVADMTNKERIDAAVAKSSEGNAAFKAEALDEAVTQYLSSLTFLKHVDQDSASHKEKAVVLQTMIRCHLNLAACKLKKEEHADAWTAASNAISILQALTENRHGKVAAWMGRLGMTEAQIFNEWPSKARFRRATALVAMENVVEARQDLMVAVKLMPKDKACRQLLDVVTKRIALEKEKEKLRWGGFLVNPPEQATSSASSTPKAKPLPPKSKAIMTTTKSIDAETKKDEAVAWYQSTTVLAAASVAVAGAAVLLIAGLSKRNK
;
A
#
# COMPACT_ATOMS: atom_id res chain seq x y z
N MET A 1 19.64 -24.51 22.46
CA MET A 1 18.28 -24.25 21.95
C MET A 1 18.37 -23.13 20.92
N LEU A 2 18.51 -23.48 19.65
CA LEU A 2 18.65 -22.51 18.55
C LEU A 2 17.26 -22.05 18.08
N GLY A 3 16.90 -20.80 18.39
CA GLY A 3 15.79 -20.14 17.74
C GLY A 3 16.27 -19.51 16.43
N ASN A 4 16.06 -20.21 15.31
CA ASN A 4 16.43 -19.69 13.98
C ASN A 4 15.49 -18.56 13.56
N SER A 5 15.75 -17.36 14.08
CA SER A 5 15.38 -16.11 13.41
C SER A 5 16.20 -16.03 12.13
N VAL A 6 15.60 -16.38 10.99
CA VAL A 6 16.23 -16.20 9.68
C VAL A 6 16.38 -14.71 9.43
N THR A 7 17.57 -14.20 9.70
CA THR A 7 17.95 -12.83 9.38
C THR A 7 17.97 -12.67 7.86
N TRP A 8 17.26 -11.66 7.35
CA TRP A 8 17.32 -11.26 5.94
C TRP A 8 18.63 -10.48 5.65
N GLU A 9 19.76 -11.04 6.08
CA GLU A 9 21.09 -10.47 5.88
C GLU A 9 21.82 -11.21 4.75
N LYS A 10 21.92 -10.54 3.59
CA LYS A 10 22.87 -10.86 2.51
C LYS A 10 22.86 -12.32 2.01
N VAL A 11 21.69 -12.85 1.65
CA VAL A 11 21.66 -13.83 0.56
C VAL A 11 21.91 -13.03 -0.72
N SER A 12 23.05 -13.27 -1.39
CA SER A 12 23.21 -12.89 -2.79
C SER A 12 22.06 -13.51 -3.57
N HIS A 13 21.16 -12.71 -4.13
CA HIS A 13 19.98 -13.21 -4.83
C HIS A 13 20.40 -14.29 -5.83
N LEU A 14 20.06 -15.55 -5.57
CA LEU A 14 20.32 -16.62 -6.52
C LEU A 14 19.61 -16.27 -7.82
N SER A 15 20.21 -16.60 -8.97
CA SER A 15 19.48 -16.43 -10.21
C SER A 15 18.33 -17.44 -10.24
N VAL A 16 17.26 -17.10 -10.96
CA VAL A 16 16.12 -18.02 -11.19
C VAL A 16 16.59 -19.35 -11.81
N GLN A 17 17.76 -19.36 -12.47
CA GLN A 17 18.39 -20.56 -13.02
C GLN A 17 19.05 -21.41 -11.91
N ASP A 18 19.77 -20.79 -10.97
CA ASP A 18 20.35 -21.47 -9.81
C ASP A 18 19.27 -22.05 -8.89
N GLU A 19 18.18 -21.30 -8.67
CA GLU A 19 17.02 -21.77 -7.90
C GLU A 19 16.37 -22.99 -8.56
N ALA A 20 16.12 -22.95 -9.88
CA ALA A 20 15.57 -24.07 -10.64
C ALA A 20 16.51 -25.29 -10.65
N GLN A 21 17.83 -25.06 -10.73
CA GLN A 21 18.84 -26.12 -10.69
C GLN A 21 18.90 -26.79 -9.31
N MET A 22 18.86 -26.02 -8.21
CA MET A 22 18.81 -26.60 -6.86
C MET A 22 17.52 -27.39 -6.63
N GLN A 23 16.36 -26.87 -7.04
CA GLN A 23 15.08 -27.58 -6.95
C GLN A 23 15.10 -28.90 -7.74
N PHE A 24 15.72 -28.90 -8.93
CA PHE A 24 15.87 -30.11 -9.74
C PHE A 24 16.76 -31.16 -9.07
N LEU A 25 17.93 -30.75 -8.52
CA LEU A 25 18.84 -31.65 -7.81
C LEU A 25 18.22 -32.23 -6.53
N ASP A 26 17.50 -31.41 -5.75
CA ASP A 26 16.78 -31.87 -4.56
C ASP A 26 15.66 -32.85 -4.95
N ALA A 27 14.86 -32.56 -5.98
CA ALA A 27 13.85 -33.49 -6.48
C ALA A 27 14.45 -34.82 -6.99
N GLN A 28 15.64 -34.79 -7.61
CA GLN A 28 16.37 -36.01 -8.01
C GLN A 28 16.88 -36.82 -6.81
N ALA A 29 17.39 -36.16 -5.77
CA ALA A 29 17.83 -36.84 -4.54
C ALA A 29 16.64 -37.53 -3.85
N ASN A 30 15.53 -36.79 -3.65
CA ASN A 30 14.29 -37.33 -3.09
C ASN A 30 13.73 -38.50 -3.91
N LEU A 31 13.80 -38.44 -5.24
CA LEU A 31 13.42 -39.55 -6.13
C LEU A 31 14.33 -40.78 -5.93
N ALA A 32 15.65 -40.58 -5.83
CA ALA A 32 16.61 -41.66 -5.62
C ALA A 32 16.40 -42.36 -4.27
N ASP A 33 16.06 -41.61 -3.22
CA ASP A 33 15.80 -42.17 -1.88
C ASP A 33 14.41 -42.82 -1.77
N ALA A 34 13.40 -42.27 -2.45
CA ALA A 34 12.10 -42.94 -2.60
C ALA A 34 12.25 -44.29 -3.32
N LYS A 35 13.04 -44.37 -4.40
CA LYS A 35 13.28 -45.64 -5.12
C LYS A 35 13.99 -46.72 -4.29
N LYS A 36 14.76 -46.33 -3.27
CA LYS A 36 15.42 -47.28 -2.34
C LYS A 36 14.50 -47.78 -1.22
N SER A 37 13.47 -47.00 -0.86
CA SER A 37 12.67 -47.20 0.36
C SER A 37 11.24 -47.66 0.11
N VAL A 38 10.70 -47.47 -1.09
CA VAL A 38 9.30 -47.79 -1.41
C VAL A 38 9.09 -49.30 -1.56
N THR A 39 8.17 -49.82 -0.75
CA THR A 39 7.54 -51.13 -0.93
C THR A 39 6.07 -50.92 -1.26
N ARG A 40 5.47 -51.78 -2.10
CA ARG A 40 4.08 -51.62 -2.59
C ARG A 40 3.22 -52.83 -2.28
N ASN A 41 1.93 -52.59 -2.05
CA ASN A 41 0.93 -53.65 -1.89
C ASN A 41 0.47 -54.23 -3.24
N SER A 42 -0.36 -55.29 -3.20
CA SER A 42 -0.94 -55.94 -4.39
C SER A 42 -1.82 -55.04 -5.26
N HIS A 43 -2.28 -53.90 -4.74
CA HIS A 43 -3.05 -52.89 -5.49
C HIS A 43 -2.15 -51.75 -6.03
N GLY A 44 -0.83 -51.85 -5.86
CA GLY A 44 0.14 -50.86 -6.33
C GLY A 44 0.04 -49.53 -5.58
N ILE A 45 -0.12 -49.58 -4.26
CA ILE A 45 -0.07 -48.44 -3.33
C ILE A 45 1.14 -48.62 -2.41
N ASP A 46 1.85 -47.54 -2.11
CA ASP A 46 3.02 -47.55 -1.23
C ASP A 46 2.67 -47.96 0.21
N MET A 47 3.60 -48.66 0.86
CA MET A 47 3.48 -49.17 2.23
C MET A 47 4.53 -48.56 3.15
N ALA A 48 4.14 -48.35 4.41
CA ALA A 48 5.04 -47.93 5.48
C ALA A 48 5.91 -49.10 5.96
N ALA A 49 6.97 -48.80 6.72
CA ALA A 49 7.79 -49.81 7.40
C ALA A 49 6.97 -50.77 8.30
N ASP A 50 5.83 -50.29 8.82
CA ASP A 50 4.82 -51.06 9.57
C ASP A 50 3.99 -52.05 8.71
N GLY A 51 4.22 -52.14 7.39
CA GLY A 51 3.45 -52.99 6.46
C GLY A 51 2.04 -52.47 6.12
N LYS A 52 1.69 -51.24 6.52
CA LYS A 52 0.39 -50.61 6.25
C LYS A 52 0.44 -49.74 5.00
N ALA A 53 -0.62 -49.73 4.19
CA ALA A 53 -0.73 -48.82 3.06
C ALA A 53 -0.67 -47.35 3.53
N ILE A 54 -0.02 -46.47 2.76
CA ILE A 54 0.12 -45.03 3.05
C ILE A 54 -0.93 -44.19 2.33
N GLY A 55 -1.62 -44.74 1.32
CA GLY A 55 -2.52 -44.02 0.40
C GLY A 55 -3.39 -42.94 1.07
N VAL A 56 -3.25 -41.70 0.61
CA VAL A 56 -3.94 -40.51 1.14
C VAL A 56 -4.94 -39.98 0.12
N TRP A 57 -6.21 -39.90 0.50
CA TRP A 57 -7.25 -39.24 -0.30
C TRP A 57 -7.70 -37.97 0.41
N ARG A 58 -7.58 -36.83 -0.28
CA ARG A 58 -8.13 -35.55 0.18
C ARG A 58 -9.40 -35.25 -0.60
N VAL A 59 -10.42 -34.81 0.11
CA VAL A 59 -11.72 -34.40 -0.42
C VAL A 59 -12.03 -33.02 0.15
N THR A 60 -11.93 -31.98 -0.68
CA THR A 60 -12.27 -30.60 -0.32
C THR A 60 -13.62 -30.25 -0.91
N VAL A 61 -14.60 -29.96 -0.05
CA VAL A 61 -15.90 -29.44 -0.47
C VAL A 61 -15.76 -27.94 -0.70
N LEU A 62 -16.15 -27.45 -1.89
CA LEU A 62 -15.97 -26.05 -2.27
C LEU A 62 -17.29 -25.26 -2.22
N GLY A 63 -18.40 -25.90 -2.59
CA GLY A 63 -19.72 -25.27 -2.59
C GLY A 63 -20.81 -26.23 -3.06
N ALA A 64 -22.06 -25.79 -2.98
CA ALA A 64 -23.20 -26.49 -3.56
C ALA A 64 -24.19 -25.50 -4.17
N GLU A 65 -24.91 -25.95 -5.18
CA GLU A 65 -25.90 -25.15 -5.93
C GLU A 65 -27.19 -25.94 -6.15
N ASP A 66 -28.27 -25.18 -6.36
CA ASP A 66 -29.62 -25.66 -6.67
C ASP A 66 -30.16 -26.65 -5.62
N LEU A 67 -29.79 -26.44 -4.35
CA LEU A 67 -30.16 -27.32 -3.23
C LEU A 67 -31.68 -27.38 -3.04
N ASN A 68 -32.19 -28.61 -2.85
CA ASN A 68 -33.57 -28.79 -2.41
C ASN A 68 -33.69 -28.50 -0.91
N LEU A 69 -34.50 -27.50 -0.54
CA LEU A 69 -34.74 -27.08 0.85
C LEU A 69 -36.20 -27.38 1.27
N ASP A 70 -36.97 -28.09 0.44
CA ASP A 70 -38.38 -28.34 0.68
C ASP A 70 -38.55 -29.23 1.93
N GLY A 71 -39.37 -28.76 2.88
CA GLY A 71 -39.59 -29.43 4.16
C GLY A 71 -38.62 -29.06 5.28
N ILE A 72 -37.61 -28.20 5.03
CA ILE A 72 -36.78 -27.64 6.10
C ILE A 72 -37.55 -26.52 6.80
N VAL A 73 -37.86 -26.73 8.09
CA VAL A 73 -38.51 -25.72 8.95
C VAL A 73 -37.46 -25.05 9.82
N ASP A 74 -36.84 -23.98 9.30
CA ASP A 74 -35.99 -23.11 10.10
C ASP A 74 -36.85 -22.26 11.05
N LEU A 75 -36.54 -22.33 12.35
CA LEU A 75 -37.10 -21.44 13.38
C LEU A 75 -36.49 -20.02 13.33
N ASN A 76 -35.49 -19.81 12.46
CA ASN A 76 -34.80 -18.54 12.29
C ASN A 76 -35.55 -17.62 11.32
N LEU A 77 -36.12 -16.54 11.86
CA LEU A 77 -36.82 -15.46 11.14
C LEU A 77 -35.94 -14.68 10.12
N THR A 78 -34.70 -15.10 9.89
CA THR A 78 -33.72 -14.45 9.01
C THR A 78 -33.66 -15.02 7.59
N GLY A 79 -34.35 -16.12 7.30
CA GLY A 79 -34.37 -16.73 5.95
C GLY A 79 -33.04 -17.40 5.54
N THR A 80 -32.22 -17.82 6.50
CA THR A 80 -30.90 -18.42 6.28
C THR A 80 -30.82 -19.81 6.91
N THR A 81 -30.66 -20.84 6.09
CA THR A 81 -30.59 -22.24 6.52
C THR A 81 -29.14 -22.67 6.75
N THR A 82 -28.84 -23.37 7.84
CA THR A 82 -27.50 -23.94 8.07
C THR A 82 -27.38 -25.35 7.51
N VAL A 83 -26.24 -25.70 6.92
CA VAL A 83 -26.01 -27.02 6.34
C VAL A 83 -24.62 -27.54 6.69
N VAL A 84 -24.53 -28.84 6.96
CA VAL A 84 -23.32 -29.58 7.30
C VAL A 84 -23.15 -30.74 6.31
N GLY A 85 -21.96 -30.87 5.74
CA GLY A 85 -21.57 -32.04 4.96
C GLY A 85 -20.91 -33.10 5.84
N THR A 86 -21.18 -34.39 5.61
CA THR A 86 -20.41 -35.50 6.16
C THR A 86 -19.82 -36.32 5.03
N VAL A 87 -18.51 -36.48 4.98
CA VAL A 87 -17.84 -37.42 4.05
C VAL A 87 -17.50 -38.69 4.84
N ALA A 88 -17.99 -39.85 4.40
CA ALA A 88 -17.72 -41.14 5.04
C ALA A 88 -17.14 -42.16 4.05
N ILE A 89 -16.10 -42.89 4.46
CA ILE A 89 -15.43 -43.93 3.64
C ILE A 89 -15.76 -45.33 4.17
N ALA A 90 -15.90 -46.30 3.25
CA ALA A 90 -16.19 -47.68 3.62
C ALA A 90 -15.04 -48.28 4.47
N ALA A 91 -15.38 -48.93 5.59
CA ALA A 91 -14.39 -49.56 6.48
C ALA A 91 -13.59 -50.69 5.82
N SER A 92 -14.07 -51.22 4.68
CA SER A 92 -13.37 -52.18 3.84
C SER A 92 -12.27 -51.57 2.96
N ALA A 93 -12.20 -50.24 2.82
CA ALA A 93 -11.26 -49.52 1.94
C ALA A 93 -10.02 -48.95 2.65
N VAL A 94 -10.00 -48.95 3.99
CA VAL A 94 -8.96 -48.31 4.83
C VAL A 94 -8.35 -49.31 5.83
N GLU A 95 -7.05 -49.19 6.08
CA GLU A 95 -6.34 -50.01 7.07
C GLU A 95 -6.65 -49.65 8.53
N LYS A 96 -6.64 -50.64 9.42
CA LYS A 96 -6.95 -50.44 10.86
C LYS A 96 -5.72 -49.95 11.64
N GLY A 97 -5.64 -48.65 11.92
CA GLY A 97 -4.67 -47.98 12.82
C GLY A 97 -5.30 -47.14 13.96
N LYS A 98 -4.48 -46.34 14.67
CA LYS A 98 -4.97 -45.45 15.76
C LYS A 98 -5.36 -44.03 15.30
N LEU A 99 -5.13 -43.69 14.03
CA LEU A 99 -5.14 -42.31 13.49
C LEU A 99 -6.10 -42.10 12.29
N TYR A 100 -6.88 -43.10 11.89
CA TYR A 100 -7.80 -42.95 10.75
C TYR A 100 -9.11 -42.29 11.16
N VAL A 101 -9.61 -41.37 10.34
CA VAL A 101 -10.96 -40.82 10.42
C VAL A 101 -11.83 -41.55 9.38
N ARG A 102 -12.91 -42.24 9.79
CA ARG A 102 -13.81 -42.93 8.83
C ARG A 102 -14.93 -42.04 8.31
N ALA A 103 -15.31 -41.05 9.09
CA ALA A 103 -16.27 -40.03 8.70
C ALA A 103 -15.84 -38.70 9.30
N ALA A 104 -15.86 -37.65 8.49
CA ALA A 104 -15.57 -36.29 8.91
C ALA A 104 -16.73 -35.37 8.54
N LYS A 105 -17.05 -34.44 9.44
CA LYS A 105 -18.03 -33.37 9.18
C LYS A 105 -17.29 -32.11 8.72
N THR A 106 -17.87 -31.38 7.77
CA THR A 106 -17.45 -30.03 7.42
C THR A 106 -17.89 -29.05 8.50
N ASP A 107 -17.35 -27.82 8.50
CA ASP A 107 -17.94 -26.73 9.28
C ASP A 107 -19.40 -26.47 8.80
N PRO A 108 -20.31 -26.03 9.70
CA PRO A 108 -21.62 -25.55 9.33
C PRO A 108 -21.52 -24.30 8.45
N THR A 109 -22.17 -24.33 7.29
CA THR A 109 -22.20 -23.21 6.33
C THR A 109 -23.64 -22.76 6.11
N THR A 110 -23.87 -21.45 6.01
CA THR A 110 -25.18 -20.90 5.69
C THR A 110 -25.48 -21.01 4.19
N VAL A 111 -26.66 -21.54 3.87
CA VAL A 111 -27.30 -21.50 2.57
C VAL A 111 -28.21 -20.27 2.51
N ASP A 112 -28.09 -19.51 1.42
CA ASP A 112 -29.08 -18.48 1.08
C ASP A 112 -30.33 -19.15 0.48
N SER A 113 -31.48 -18.94 1.12
CA SER A 113 -32.77 -19.51 0.71
C SER A 113 -33.25 -19.02 -0.65
N VAL A 114 -32.81 -17.83 -1.09
CA VAL A 114 -33.20 -17.24 -2.38
C VAL A 114 -32.37 -17.82 -3.52
N THR A 115 -31.04 -17.85 -3.40
CA THR A 115 -30.17 -18.40 -4.46
C THR A 115 -30.02 -19.92 -4.41
N LYS A 116 -30.35 -20.57 -3.28
CA LYS A 116 -30.17 -22.02 -3.03
C LYS A 116 -28.70 -22.48 -3.17
N ARG A 117 -27.75 -21.60 -2.80
CA ARG A 117 -26.30 -21.85 -2.89
C ARG A 117 -25.60 -21.71 -1.54
N CYS A 118 -24.49 -22.42 -1.39
CA CYS A 118 -23.53 -22.24 -0.30
C CYS A 118 -22.10 -22.48 -0.76
N PHE A 119 -21.14 -21.87 -0.05
CA PHE A 119 -19.71 -21.99 -0.31
C PHE A 119 -18.96 -22.24 1.00
N TRP A 120 -18.10 -23.26 1.01
CA TRP A 120 -17.24 -23.50 2.16
C TRP A 120 -15.96 -22.67 2.01
N ASN A 121 -15.57 -21.96 3.06
CA ASN A 121 -14.30 -21.27 3.11
C ASN A 121 -13.14 -22.29 2.98
N LYS A 122 -12.05 -21.90 2.31
CA LYS A 122 -10.84 -22.73 2.12
C LYS A 122 -10.01 -22.88 3.41
N GLY A 123 -10.63 -23.32 4.49
CA GLY A 123 -10.02 -23.67 5.77
C GLY A 123 -9.78 -25.18 5.91
N SER A 124 -9.12 -25.58 7.01
CA SER A 124 -8.81 -26.99 7.29
C SER A 124 -10.04 -27.88 7.38
N SER A 125 -11.14 -27.41 7.98
CA SER A 125 -12.38 -28.18 8.14
C SER A 125 -13.16 -28.46 6.86
N ALA A 126 -12.90 -27.72 5.77
CA ALA A 126 -13.50 -27.97 4.47
C ALA A 126 -12.78 -29.10 3.68
N THR A 127 -11.60 -29.51 4.15
CA THR A 127 -10.77 -30.55 3.52
C THR A 127 -10.71 -31.79 4.42
N VAL A 128 -11.44 -32.82 4.02
CA VAL A 128 -11.39 -34.14 4.67
C VAL A 128 -10.18 -34.90 4.13
N VAL A 129 -9.39 -35.49 5.04
CA VAL A 129 -8.20 -36.29 4.68
C VAL A 129 -8.35 -37.71 5.21
N PHE A 130 -8.44 -38.67 4.31
CA PHE A 130 -8.41 -40.10 4.61
C PHE A 130 -7.00 -40.64 4.40
N THR A 131 -6.41 -41.23 5.43
CA THR A 131 -5.09 -41.86 5.38
C THR A 131 -5.21 -43.38 5.50
N GLY A 132 -4.29 -44.12 4.87
CA GLY A 132 -4.24 -45.58 4.97
C GLY A 132 -5.18 -46.31 4.00
N ILE A 133 -5.48 -45.72 2.84
CA ILE A 133 -6.31 -46.35 1.80
C ILE A 133 -5.51 -47.44 1.09
N LYS A 134 -6.11 -48.63 0.99
CA LYS A 134 -5.42 -49.84 0.49
C LYS A 134 -5.78 -50.27 -0.93
N SER A 135 -6.79 -49.66 -1.55
CA SER A 135 -7.26 -50.00 -2.90
C SER A 135 -7.55 -48.75 -3.73
N LYS A 136 -7.32 -48.87 -5.05
CA LYS A 136 -7.61 -47.86 -6.08
C LYS A 136 -9.10 -47.76 -6.44
N ALA A 137 -9.92 -48.69 -5.94
CA ALA A 137 -11.39 -48.71 -6.08
C ALA A 137 -12.09 -48.28 -4.77
N ALA A 138 -11.46 -47.40 -3.99
CA ALA A 138 -12.05 -46.88 -2.77
C ALA A 138 -13.16 -45.87 -3.11
N THR A 139 -14.30 -45.98 -2.43
CA THR A 139 -15.43 -45.06 -2.59
C THR A 139 -15.79 -44.44 -1.24
N ALA A 140 -16.21 -43.18 -1.29
CA ALA A 140 -16.75 -42.44 -0.17
C ALA A 140 -18.15 -41.93 -0.50
N THR A 141 -18.98 -41.82 0.52
CA THR A 141 -20.32 -41.23 0.42
C THR A 141 -20.27 -39.87 1.08
N PHE A 142 -20.64 -38.83 0.35
CA PHE A 142 -20.94 -37.52 0.91
C PHE A 142 -22.43 -37.43 1.22
N THR A 143 -22.78 -36.93 2.40
CA THR A 143 -24.17 -36.68 2.82
C THR A 143 -24.30 -35.25 3.33
N LEU A 144 -25.31 -34.55 2.82
CA LEU A 144 -25.62 -33.18 3.15
C LEU A 144 -26.85 -33.15 4.04
N HIS A 145 -26.75 -32.52 5.22
CA HIS A 145 -27.82 -32.46 6.21
C HIS A 145 -27.92 -31.07 6.85
N HIS A 146 -29.14 -30.66 7.18
CA HIS A 146 -29.42 -29.48 8.00
C HIS A 146 -29.54 -29.92 9.47
N PRO A 147 -28.68 -29.41 10.38
CA PRO A 147 -28.76 -29.73 11.80
C PRO A 147 -29.89 -28.93 12.47
N SER A 148 -30.99 -29.61 12.78
CA SER A 148 -32.14 -28.99 13.45
C SER A 148 -31.96 -29.02 14.98
N PRO A 149 -32.25 -27.92 15.71
CA PRO A 149 -32.18 -27.92 17.18
C PRO A 149 -33.40 -28.57 17.86
N VAL A 150 -34.46 -28.90 17.11
CA VAL A 150 -35.75 -29.41 17.65
C VAL A 150 -36.14 -30.78 17.09
N VAL A 151 -35.64 -31.14 15.91
CA VAL A 151 -35.93 -32.41 15.21
C VAL A 151 -34.61 -33.12 14.87
N ALA A 152 -34.65 -34.39 14.48
CA ALA A 152 -33.48 -35.05 13.90
C ALA A 152 -32.96 -34.32 12.64
N ASP A 153 -31.66 -34.45 12.38
CA ASP A 153 -30.97 -33.85 11.22
C ASP A 153 -31.74 -34.09 9.90
N VAL A 154 -32.12 -33.02 9.21
CA VAL A 154 -32.91 -33.10 7.98
C VAL A 154 -31.99 -33.42 6.80
N PHE A 155 -32.27 -34.51 6.10
CA PHE A 155 -31.50 -34.94 4.93
C PHE A 155 -31.76 -34.02 3.73
N VAL A 156 -30.70 -33.49 3.12
CA VAL A 156 -30.76 -32.64 1.92
C VAL A 156 -30.41 -33.43 0.66
N GLY A 157 -29.34 -34.25 0.71
CA GLY A 157 -28.90 -35.03 -0.44
C GLY A 157 -27.66 -35.88 -0.16
N THR A 158 -27.38 -36.85 -1.04
CA THR A 158 -26.16 -37.66 -0.97
C THR A 158 -25.51 -37.83 -2.34
N CYS A 159 -24.18 -37.93 -2.39
CA CYS A 159 -23.48 -38.35 -3.60
C CYS A 159 -22.35 -39.33 -3.30
N LYS A 160 -21.96 -40.12 -4.29
CA LYS A 160 -20.84 -41.05 -4.23
C LYS A 160 -19.62 -40.44 -4.90
N LEU A 161 -18.48 -40.55 -4.25
CA LEU A 161 -17.17 -40.12 -4.70
C LEU A 161 -16.31 -41.38 -4.93
N ASP A 162 -15.54 -41.40 -6.02
CA ASP A 162 -14.72 -42.54 -6.43
C ASP A 162 -13.27 -42.12 -6.68
N VAL A 163 -12.33 -42.93 -6.20
CA VAL A 163 -10.89 -42.77 -6.39
C VAL A 163 -10.46 -43.20 -7.80
N ALA A 164 -11.26 -43.96 -8.55
CA ALA A 164 -10.95 -44.37 -9.92
C ALA A 164 -10.73 -43.19 -10.89
N GLN A 165 -11.23 -42.00 -10.58
CA GLN A 165 -11.03 -40.77 -11.35
C GLN A 165 -9.73 -40.01 -11.01
N LEU A 166 -8.95 -40.49 -10.02
CA LEU A 166 -7.79 -39.79 -9.43
C LEU A 166 -6.49 -40.59 -9.58
N LEU A 167 -6.42 -41.51 -10.54
CA LEU A 167 -5.27 -42.40 -10.75
C LEU A 167 -4.05 -41.66 -11.36
N ASP A 168 -4.27 -40.47 -11.91
CA ASP A 168 -3.22 -39.53 -12.25
C ASP A 168 -2.52 -38.95 -11.01
N GLN A 169 -3.12 -39.01 -9.82
CA GLN A 169 -2.66 -38.33 -8.59
C GLN A 169 -2.66 -36.80 -8.69
N GLU A 170 -3.45 -36.21 -9.59
CA GLU A 170 -3.60 -34.76 -9.75
C GLU A 170 -4.91 -34.24 -9.11
N PRO A 171 -5.02 -32.94 -8.78
CA PRO A 171 -6.25 -32.38 -8.21
C PRO A 171 -7.33 -32.21 -9.26
N VAL A 172 -8.33 -33.10 -9.23
CA VAL A 172 -9.53 -32.99 -10.08
C VAL A 172 -10.60 -32.19 -9.33
N SER A 173 -11.23 -31.23 -10.00
CA SER A 173 -12.38 -30.47 -9.49
C SER A 173 -13.60 -30.74 -10.35
N LEU A 174 -14.70 -31.17 -9.73
CA LEU A 174 -15.85 -31.69 -10.45
C LEU A 174 -17.17 -31.42 -9.72
N TRP A 175 -18.25 -31.33 -10.48
CA TRP A 175 -19.61 -31.15 -9.96
C TRP A 175 -20.33 -32.50 -9.92
N VAL A 176 -20.71 -32.95 -8.73
CA VAL A 176 -21.47 -34.19 -8.53
C VAL A 176 -22.94 -33.87 -8.26
N PRO A 177 -23.90 -34.48 -8.96
CA PRO A 177 -25.31 -34.35 -8.63
C PRO A 177 -25.61 -35.01 -7.27
N LEU A 178 -26.52 -34.42 -6.50
CA LEU A 178 -27.07 -35.02 -5.29
C LEU A 178 -28.26 -35.92 -5.64
N ALA A 179 -28.30 -37.08 -5.01
CA ALA A 179 -29.43 -37.99 -4.99
C ALA A 179 -30.28 -37.77 -3.71
N GLY A 180 -31.58 -38.05 -3.83
CA GLY A 180 -32.53 -37.99 -2.72
C GLY A 180 -32.36 -39.11 -1.68
N PRO A 181 -33.28 -39.18 -0.70
CA PRO A 181 -33.23 -40.16 0.38
C PRO A 181 -33.18 -41.60 -0.13
N PRO A 182 -32.36 -42.49 0.48
CA PRO A 182 -32.29 -43.88 0.08
C PRO A 182 -33.64 -44.59 0.30
N GLY A 183 -34.27 -45.03 -0.80
CA GLY A 183 -35.56 -45.72 -0.79
C GLY A 183 -36.72 -44.96 -1.45
N GLN A 184 -36.56 -43.67 -1.76
CA GLN A 184 -37.51 -42.96 -2.61
C GLN A 184 -37.15 -43.15 -4.10
N THR A 185 -38.08 -43.67 -4.89
CA THR A 185 -37.99 -43.65 -6.35
C THR A 185 -38.04 -42.21 -6.83
N SER A 186 -37.11 -41.81 -7.69
CA SER A 186 -36.88 -40.44 -8.15
C SER A 186 -38.17 -39.73 -8.60
N SER A 187 -38.68 -38.84 -7.74
CA SER A 187 -39.50 -37.71 -8.17
C SER A 187 -38.66 -36.77 -9.05
N GLU A 188 -39.31 -36.00 -9.91
CA GLU A 188 -38.68 -35.08 -10.88
C GLU A 188 -37.91 -33.89 -10.24
N SER A 189 -37.84 -33.85 -8.90
CA SER A 189 -37.11 -32.88 -8.10
C SER A 189 -35.61 -33.15 -8.10
N SER A 190 -34.82 -32.29 -8.75
CA SER A 190 -33.37 -32.23 -8.55
C SER A 190 -33.04 -31.89 -7.08
N TYR A 191 -32.14 -32.66 -6.46
CA TYR A 191 -31.65 -32.38 -5.10
C TYR A 191 -30.43 -31.44 -5.09
N GLY A 192 -30.07 -30.87 -6.25
CA GLY A 192 -28.94 -29.97 -6.42
C GLY A 192 -27.64 -30.67 -6.80
N ARG A 193 -26.53 -29.92 -6.74
CA ARG A 193 -25.18 -30.40 -7.09
C ARG A 193 -24.13 -29.83 -6.15
N VAL A 194 -23.05 -30.58 -5.92
CA VAL A 194 -21.93 -30.21 -5.05
C VAL A 194 -20.65 -30.11 -5.85
N HIS A 195 -19.90 -29.04 -5.65
CA HIS A 195 -18.56 -28.85 -6.20
C HIS A 195 -17.52 -29.39 -5.21
N VAL A 196 -16.78 -30.40 -5.65
CA VAL A 196 -15.76 -31.09 -4.85
C VAL A 196 -14.45 -31.08 -5.62
N SER A 197 -13.35 -30.80 -4.91
CA SER A 197 -12.00 -31.04 -5.40
C SER A 197 -11.39 -32.22 -4.64
N MET A 198 -10.75 -33.15 -5.36
CA MET A 198 -10.19 -34.36 -4.79
C MET A 198 -8.76 -34.61 -5.28
N THR A 199 -7.91 -35.18 -4.42
CA THR A 199 -6.58 -35.72 -4.79
C THR A 199 -6.38 -37.09 -4.17
N PHE A 200 -5.78 -38.03 -4.90
CA PHE A 200 -5.38 -39.32 -4.35
C PHE A 200 -3.87 -39.55 -4.52
N GLU A 201 -3.14 -39.52 -3.41
CA GLU A 201 -1.70 -39.72 -3.33
C GLU A 201 -1.42 -41.17 -2.93
N TYR A 202 -0.96 -42.01 -3.86
CA TYR A 202 -0.76 -43.45 -3.64
C TYR A 202 0.61 -44.01 -4.05
N ASP A 203 1.32 -43.34 -4.96
CA ASP A 203 2.63 -43.76 -5.48
C ASP A 203 3.56 -42.54 -5.54
N ALA A 204 4.44 -42.44 -4.53
CA ALA A 204 5.38 -41.35 -4.34
C ALA A 204 6.47 -41.32 -5.42
N VAL A 205 6.90 -42.49 -5.94
CA VAL A 205 7.90 -42.56 -7.01
C VAL A 205 7.33 -41.95 -8.29
N ALA A 206 6.11 -42.32 -8.67
CA ALA A 206 5.45 -41.74 -9.85
C ALA A 206 5.20 -40.22 -9.70
N ARG A 207 4.88 -39.73 -8.49
CA ARG A 207 4.77 -38.28 -8.24
C ARG A 207 6.13 -37.58 -8.40
N LEU A 208 7.18 -38.13 -7.80
CA LEU A 208 8.54 -37.57 -7.87
C LEU A 208 9.12 -37.61 -9.30
N GLU A 209 8.86 -38.66 -10.06
CA GLU A 209 9.24 -38.73 -11.49
C GLU A 209 8.59 -37.61 -12.31
N ARG A 210 7.31 -37.31 -12.08
CA ARG A 210 6.63 -36.18 -12.74
C ARG A 210 7.16 -34.83 -12.28
N THR A 211 7.46 -34.63 -10.99
CA THR A 211 8.05 -33.35 -10.54
C THR A 211 9.45 -33.16 -11.11
N VAL A 212 10.27 -34.20 -11.18
CA VAL A 212 11.60 -34.16 -11.83
C VAL A 212 11.47 -33.87 -13.32
N ALA A 213 10.52 -34.47 -14.05
CA ALA A 213 10.29 -34.16 -15.46
C ALA A 213 9.80 -32.70 -15.69
N LYS A 214 8.95 -32.19 -14.79
CA LYS A 214 8.47 -30.79 -14.82
C LYS A 214 9.59 -29.79 -14.51
N LEU A 215 10.48 -30.12 -13.58
CA LEU A 215 11.66 -29.30 -13.24
C LEU A 215 12.74 -29.38 -14.34
N ALA A 216 12.95 -30.55 -14.96
CA ALA A 216 13.85 -30.72 -16.10
C ALA A 216 13.45 -29.82 -17.28
N SER A 217 12.19 -29.92 -17.71
CA SER A 217 11.65 -29.09 -18.80
C SER A 217 11.65 -27.59 -18.45
N ARG A 218 11.40 -27.21 -17.19
CA ARG A 218 11.55 -25.81 -16.74
C ARG A 218 13.00 -25.33 -16.78
N ARG A 219 13.98 -26.17 -16.40
CA ARG A 219 15.41 -25.86 -16.49
C ARG A 219 15.85 -25.70 -17.94
N GLU A 220 15.50 -26.65 -18.81
CA GLU A 220 15.83 -26.60 -20.24
C GLU A 220 15.26 -25.35 -20.93
N PHE A 221 14.03 -24.97 -20.57
CA PHE A 221 13.42 -23.71 -21.01
C PHE A 221 14.24 -22.48 -20.56
N LEU A 222 14.59 -22.38 -19.27
CA LEU A 222 15.38 -21.27 -18.73
C LEU A 222 16.81 -21.21 -19.30
N GLU A 223 17.42 -22.36 -19.60
CA GLU A 223 18.72 -22.46 -20.28
C GLU A 223 18.63 -22.02 -21.75
N ALA A 224 17.56 -22.38 -22.46
CA ALA A 224 17.31 -21.91 -23.82
C ALA A 224 17.10 -20.38 -23.86
N GLU A 225 16.34 -19.81 -22.92
CA GLU A 225 16.17 -18.35 -22.76
C GLU A 225 17.49 -17.64 -22.48
N ALA A 226 18.36 -18.22 -21.64
CA ALA A 226 19.68 -17.64 -21.36
C ALA A 226 20.57 -17.64 -22.61
N ARG A 227 20.66 -18.76 -23.34
CA ARG A 227 21.43 -18.84 -24.59
C ARG A 227 20.93 -17.84 -25.63
N LEU A 228 19.63 -17.59 -25.69
CA LEU A 228 19.05 -16.59 -26.59
C LEU A 228 19.40 -15.17 -26.14
N PHE A 229 19.32 -14.87 -24.84
CA PHE A 229 19.76 -13.59 -24.28
C PHE A 229 21.24 -13.31 -24.54
N ASP A 230 22.12 -14.29 -24.31
CA ASP A 230 23.57 -14.12 -24.48
C ASP A 230 23.94 -13.84 -25.95
N GLN A 231 23.15 -14.33 -26.91
CA GLN A 231 23.30 -14.02 -28.34
C GLN A 231 22.81 -12.63 -28.72
N THR A 232 21.73 -12.13 -28.09
CA THR A 232 21.08 -10.87 -28.49
C THR A 232 21.48 -9.65 -27.66
N ALA A 233 21.89 -9.83 -26.40
CA ALA A 233 22.30 -8.73 -25.52
C ALA A 233 23.43 -7.85 -26.09
N PRO A 234 24.47 -8.40 -26.77
CA PRO A 234 25.50 -7.57 -27.42
C PRO A 234 24.96 -6.70 -28.56
N LEU A 235 23.93 -7.17 -29.28
CA LEU A 235 23.33 -6.46 -30.42
C LEU A 235 22.49 -5.24 -29.98
N VAL A 236 21.96 -5.27 -28.75
CA VAL A 236 21.09 -4.22 -28.19
C VAL A 236 21.78 -3.43 -27.07
N GLN A 237 23.08 -3.68 -26.82
CA GLN A 237 23.87 -3.09 -25.72
C GLN A 237 23.20 -3.25 -24.33
N ALA A 238 22.48 -4.35 -24.13
CA ALA A 238 21.68 -4.57 -22.93
C ALA A 238 22.55 -5.09 -21.78
N THR A 239 22.74 -4.28 -20.73
CA THR A 239 23.48 -4.66 -19.51
C THR A 239 22.68 -5.53 -18.53
N ILE A 240 21.38 -5.69 -18.76
CA ILE A 240 20.42 -6.42 -17.91
C ILE A 240 19.46 -7.20 -18.83
N ARG A 241 18.90 -8.32 -18.36
CA ARG A 241 17.83 -9.08 -19.05
C ARG A 241 16.54 -8.26 -19.17
N HIS A 242 16.49 -7.39 -20.16
CA HIS A 242 15.37 -6.51 -20.49
C HIS A 242 14.59 -7.06 -21.70
N PRO A 243 13.24 -6.95 -21.76
CA PRO A 243 12.43 -7.48 -22.87
C PRO A 243 12.89 -7.04 -24.27
N ALA A 244 13.36 -5.79 -24.41
CA ALA A 244 13.88 -5.29 -25.69
C ALA A 244 15.12 -6.04 -26.22
N ALA A 245 15.87 -6.74 -25.35
CA ALA A 245 16.99 -7.59 -25.77
C ALA A 245 16.52 -8.86 -26.48
N PHE A 246 15.27 -9.31 -26.31
CA PHE A 246 14.78 -10.58 -26.87
C PHE A 246 14.12 -10.42 -28.26
N GLY A 247 13.97 -9.20 -28.77
CA GLY A 247 13.42 -8.92 -30.10
C GLY A 247 12.04 -9.57 -30.33
N SER A 248 11.83 -10.18 -31.51
CA SER A 248 10.61 -10.93 -31.83
C SER A 248 10.45 -12.24 -31.05
N ALA A 249 11.54 -12.79 -30.47
CA ALA A 249 11.48 -13.98 -29.63
C ALA A 249 10.97 -13.69 -28.19
N ALA A 250 10.83 -12.42 -27.81
CA ALA A 250 10.32 -11.98 -26.51
C ALA A 250 8.90 -12.52 -26.18
N ALA A 251 8.11 -12.88 -27.20
CA ALA A 251 6.79 -13.47 -27.02
C ALA A 251 6.80 -14.94 -26.55
N ALA A 252 7.89 -15.68 -26.82
CA ALA A 252 8.07 -17.06 -26.37
C ALA A 252 8.83 -17.13 -25.04
N ALA A 253 9.65 -16.12 -24.74
CA ALA A 253 10.29 -15.99 -23.44
C ALA A 253 9.24 -15.72 -22.35
N GLY A 254 9.20 -16.57 -21.32
CA GLY A 254 8.30 -16.50 -20.17
C GLY A 254 8.71 -15.43 -19.17
N LEU A 255 9.05 -14.23 -19.66
CA LEU A 255 9.43 -13.08 -18.83
C LEU A 255 8.19 -12.56 -18.07
N TYR A 256 8.13 -12.92 -16.80
CA TYR A 256 7.07 -12.49 -15.89
C TYR A 256 7.32 -11.06 -15.40
N ILE A 257 6.56 -10.10 -15.94
CA ILE A 257 6.26 -8.86 -15.22
C ILE A 257 5.03 -9.14 -14.36
N PRO A 258 5.04 -8.84 -13.04
CA PRO A 258 3.88 -9.10 -12.17
C PRO A 258 2.60 -8.46 -12.71
N GLY A 259 1.67 -9.29 -13.21
CA GLY A 259 0.35 -8.88 -13.70
C GLY A 259 0.02 -9.28 -15.14
N HIS A 260 0.98 -9.43 -16.06
CA HIS A 260 0.66 -9.58 -17.50
C HIS A 260 1.53 -10.61 -18.25
N ARG A 261 0.94 -11.23 -19.29
CA ARG A 261 1.68 -12.00 -20.33
C ARG A 261 2.11 -11.06 -21.46
N PHE A 262 3.34 -11.21 -21.93
CA PHE A 262 3.80 -10.55 -23.14
C PHE A 262 3.08 -11.15 -24.36
N THR A 263 2.50 -10.31 -25.21
CA THR A 263 1.91 -10.70 -26.50
C THR A 263 2.41 -9.75 -27.59
N PRO A 264 2.81 -10.26 -28.77
CA PRO A 264 3.48 -9.44 -29.79
C PRO A 264 2.57 -8.31 -30.32
N ASP A 265 1.26 -8.52 -30.34
CA ASP A 265 0.27 -7.55 -30.81
C ASP A 265 0.05 -6.37 -29.82
N VAL A 266 0.38 -6.56 -28.54
CA VAL A 266 0.23 -5.54 -27.48
C VAL A 266 1.55 -4.78 -27.23
N PHE A 267 2.69 -5.36 -27.60
CA PHE A 267 4.03 -4.83 -27.31
C PHE A 267 4.95 -4.71 -28.53
N HIS A 268 4.41 -4.66 -29.76
CA HIS A 268 5.19 -4.23 -30.92
C HIS A 268 5.67 -2.79 -30.69
N PRO A 269 6.94 -2.42 -30.98
CA PRO A 269 7.45 -1.05 -30.79
C PRO A 269 6.78 0.04 -31.67
N ALA A 270 5.73 -0.31 -32.42
CA ALA A 270 4.86 0.58 -33.19
C ALA A 270 3.38 0.43 -32.79
N ALA A 271 2.98 -0.68 -32.17
CA ALA A 271 1.69 -0.84 -31.50
C ALA A 271 1.82 -0.38 -30.04
N VAL A 272 2.03 0.92 -29.85
CA VAL A 272 1.83 1.53 -28.53
C VAL A 272 0.31 1.51 -28.26
N ALA A 273 -0.17 0.41 -27.68
CA ALA A 273 -1.38 0.49 -26.87
C ALA A 273 -1.16 1.63 -25.88
N ARG A 274 -1.99 2.68 -25.93
CA ARG A 274 -1.81 3.84 -25.07
C ARG A 274 -1.83 3.33 -23.63
N THR A 275 -0.74 3.56 -22.91
CA THR A 275 -0.64 3.14 -21.51
C THR A 275 -1.83 3.72 -20.76
N PRO A 276 -2.67 2.89 -20.11
CA PRO A 276 -3.90 3.39 -19.52
C PRO A 276 -3.57 4.46 -18.48
N LEU A 277 -4.32 5.56 -18.53
CA LEU A 277 -4.06 6.74 -17.72
C LEU A 277 -4.15 6.35 -16.24
N ALA A 278 -3.10 6.62 -15.48
CA ALA A 278 -2.96 6.16 -14.11
C ALA A 278 -4.09 6.67 -13.21
N ASP A 279 -4.52 5.86 -12.26
CA ASP A 279 -5.53 6.25 -11.27
C ASP A 279 -5.08 7.53 -10.53
N GLY A 280 -5.97 8.54 -10.50
CA GLY A 280 -5.67 9.90 -10.03
C GLY A 280 -5.27 10.91 -11.12
N THR A 281 -5.09 10.50 -12.38
CA THR A 281 -4.73 11.40 -13.49
C THR A 281 -5.86 12.38 -13.81
N LYS A 282 -5.52 13.67 -13.98
CA LYS A 282 -6.47 14.68 -14.47
C LYS A 282 -6.68 14.51 -15.97
N VAL A 283 -7.94 14.54 -16.39
CA VAL A 283 -8.33 14.25 -17.77
C VAL A 283 -9.35 15.25 -18.28
N VAL A 284 -9.31 15.52 -19.59
CA VAL A 284 -10.34 16.24 -20.32
C VAL A 284 -11.23 15.21 -21.02
N THR A 285 -12.53 15.43 -20.94
CA THR A 285 -13.56 14.57 -21.53
C THR A 285 -14.58 15.45 -22.26
N PRO A 286 -15.41 14.89 -23.16
CA PRO A 286 -16.51 15.63 -23.80
C PRO A 286 -17.50 16.30 -22.81
N PHE A 287 -17.55 15.82 -21.57
CA PHE A 287 -18.45 16.31 -20.51
C PHE A 287 -17.75 17.27 -19.53
N GLY A 288 -16.49 17.63 -19.78
CA GLY A 288 -15.69 18.54 -18.96
C GLY A 288 -14.42 17.91 -18.39
N LYS A 289 -13.75 18.64 -17.49
CA LYS A 289 -12.55 18.18 -16.78
C LYS A 289 -12.91 17.19 -15.68
N GLY A 290 -12.09 16.18 -15.46
CA GLY A 290 -12.28 15.20 -14.40
C GLY A 290 -10.97 14.56 -13.93
N THR A 291 -11.10 13.54 -13.10
CA THR A 291 -9.98 12.74 -12.57
C THR A 291 -10.30 11.27 -12.74
N VAL A 292 -9.38 10.50 -13.34
CA VAL A 292 -9.51 9.04 -13.43
C VAL A 292 -9.52 8.47 -12.02
N VAL A 293 -10.52 7.66 -11.70
CA VAL A 293 -10.64 6.92 -10.45
C VAL A 293 -10.08 5.51 -10.61
N THR A 294 -10.43 4.85 -11.72
CA THR A 294 -9.90 3.54 -12.09
C THR A 294 -10.10 3.24 -13.58
N PHE A 295 -9.17 2.51 -14.21
CA PHE A 295 -9.37 1.91 -15.53
C PHE A 295 -9.86 0.47 -15.41
N ARG A 296 -11.03 0.16 -15.98
CA ARG A 296 -11.58 -1.20 -15.98
C ARG A 296 -11.10 -1.97 -17.21
N GLU A 297 -10.02 -2.72 -17.04
CA GLU A 297 -9.39 -3.53 -18.10
C GLU A 297 -10.39 -4.45 -18.84
N SER A 298 -11.28 -5.11 -18.10
CA SER A 298 -12.28 -6.04 -18.66
C SER A 298 -13.29 -5.40 -19.62
N THR A 299 -13.46 -4.08 -19.60
CA THR A 299 -14.40 -3.36 -20.48
C THR A 299 -13.74 -2.22 -21.28
N ARG A 300 -12.43 -2.00 -21.12
CA ARG A 300 -11.68 -0.84 -21.65
C ARG A 300 -12.41 0.50 -21.46
N MET A 301 -12.86 0.76 -20.23
CA MET A 301 -13.50 2.03 -19.87
C MET A 301 -12.84 2.65 -18.63
N TYR A 302 -12.66 3.96 -18.68
CA TYR A 302 -12.28 4.77 -17.53
C TYR A 302 -13.49 5.12 -16.69
N VAL A 303 -13.33 5.01 -15.38
CA VAL A 303 -14.22 5.61 -14.39
C VAL A 303 -13.63 6.99 -14.06
N VAL A 304 -14.31 8.06 -14.45
CA VAL A 304 -13.81 9.46 -14.29
C VAL A 304 -14.73 10.22 -13.34
N LEU A 305 -14.19 10.75 -12.25
CA LEU A 305 -14.91 11.67 -11.36
C LEU A 305 -14.85 13.08 -11.99
N MET A 306 -16.00 13.64 -12.33
CA MET A 306 -16.09 14.95 -13.00
C MET A 306 -15.86 16.09 -12.01
N ALA A 307 -15.21 17.15 -12.48
CA ALA A 307 -15.06 18.40 -11.73
C ALA A 307 -16.42 19.07 -11.57
N ALA A 308 -16.62 19.76 -10.43
CA ALA A 308 -17.85 20.49 -10.18
C ALA A 308 -17.96 21.69 -11.15
N SER A 309 -19.13 21.84 -11.78
CA SER A 309 -19.46 23.04 -12.56
C SER A 309 -19.42 24.30 -11.67
N PRO A 310 -19.11 25.48 -12.23
CA PRO A 310 -19.10 26.73 -11.46
C PRO A 310 -20.42 26.93 -10.71
N GLY A 311 -20.35 26.96 -9.37
CA GLY A 311 -21.51 27.11 -8.49
C GLY A 311 -21.92 25.86 -7.68
N GLN A 312 -21.34 24.68 -7.92
CA GLN A 312 -21.59 23.49 -7.07
C GLN A 312 -20.48 23.21 -6.05
N VAL A 313 -20.89 22.94 -4.80
CA VAL A 313 -20.00 22.81 -3.63
C VAL A 313 -19.45 21.39 -3.43
N LYS A 314 -20.01 20.36 -4.09
CA LYS A 314 -19.57 18.96 -3.93
C LYS A 314 -19.33 18.27 -5.28
N ARG A 315 -18.24 17.49 -5.35
CA ARG A 315 -17.90 16.59 -6.45
C ARG A 315 -18.73 15.31 -6.34
N THR A 316 -19.64 15.04 -7.26
CA THR A 316 -20.56 13.88 -7.14
C THR A 316 -20.84 13.10 -8.43
N THR A 317 -20.46 13.59 -9.61
CA THR A 317 -20.79 12.91 -10.88
C THR A 317 -19.63 12.03 -11.35
N THR A 318 -19.84 10.72 -11.35
CA THR A 318 -18.92 9.74 -11.93
C THR A 318 -19.38 9.38 -13.35
N ALA A 319 -18.50 9.53 -14.33
CA ALA A 319 -18.73 9.17 -15.72
C ALA A 319 -17.96 7.88 -16.09
N TYR A 320 -18.57 7.03 -16.91
CA TYR A 320 -17.94 5.84 -17.49
C TYR A 320 -17.67 6.12 -18.98
N LEU A 321 -16.40 6.18 -19.36
CA LEU A 321 -15.97 6.70 -20.66
C LEU A 321 -15.04 5.71 -21.37
N ARG A 322 -15.16 5.63 -22.70
CA ARG A 322 -14.24 4.84 -23.54
C ARG A 322 -12.87 5.51 -23.61
N GLU A 323 -11.85 4.72 -23.92
CA GLU A 323 -10.47 5.16 -24.05
C GLU A 323 -10.30 6.37 -24.98
N ASP A 324 -10.95 6.37 -26.14
CA ASP A 324 -10.91 7.47 -27.12
C ASP A 324 -11.59 8.78 -26.64
N SER A 325 -12.39 8.70 -25.58
CA SER A 325 -13.17 9.83 -25.03
C SER A 325 -12.50 10.47 -23.81
N VAL A 326 -11.28 10.07 -23.47
CA VAL A 326 -10.53 10.54 -22.32
C VAL A 326 -9.10 10.88 -22.75
N SER A 327 -8.75 12.17 -22.74
CA SER A 327 -7.39 12.63 -22.94
C SER A 327 -6.79 13.14 -21.63
N GLU A 328 -5.48 13.00 -21.46
CA GLU A 328 -4.78 13.68 -20.36
C GLU A 328 -5.02 15.18 -20.43
N ASP A 329 -5.33 15.81 -19.30
CA ASP A 329 -5.26 17.25 -19.16
C ASP A 329 -3.78 17.61 -19.10
N ILE A 330 -3.16 17.76 -20.28
CA ILE A 330 -1.77 18.19 -20.41
C ILE A 330 -1.68 19.59 -19.82
N GLU A 331 -1.37 19.67 -18.52
CA GLU A 331 -0.95 20.90 -17.86
C GLU A 331 0.32 21.37 -18.56
N VAL A 332 0.14 22.24 -19.57
CA VAL A 332 1.24 22.92 -20.28
C VAL A 332 2.14 23.50 -19.20
N LYS A 333 3.34 22.90 -19.05
CA LYS A 333 4.23 23.15 -17.91
C LYS A 333 4.31 24.66 -17.69
N PRO A 334 4.03 25.19 -16.48
CA PRO A 334 3.81 26.63 -16.25
C PRO A 334 5.06 27.53 -16.45
N ARG A 335 6.13 26.94 -17.00
CA ARG A 335 7.46 27.49 -17.29
C ARG A 335 7.49 28.34 -18.56
N LEU A 336 6.81 27.94 -19.65
CA LEU A 336 6.91 28.62 -20.96
C LEU A 336 5.67 29.45 -21.27
N ARG A 337 5.49 30.58 -20.55
CA ARG A 337 4.44 31.55 -20.82
C ARG A 337 4.89 32.59 -21.86
N PRO A 338 3.97 33.23 -22.61
CA PRO A 338 4.27 34.46 -23.34
C PRO A 338 5.00 35.49 -22.46
N GLY A 339 6.04 36.12 -23.01
CA GLY A 339 6.89 37.11 -22.32
C GLY A 339 8.11 36.53 -21.57
N VAL A 340 8.26 35.21 -21.46
CA VAL A 340 9.39 34.60 -20.74
C VAL A 340 10.65 34.53 -21.61
N LYS A 341 11.79 34.97 -21.06
CA LYS A 341 13.10 34.82 -21.70
C LYS A 341 13.60 33.38 -21.66
N VAL A 342 14.11 32.92 -22.79
CA VAL A 342 14.49 31.54 -23.05
C VAL A 342 15.80 31.48 -23.84
N SER A 343 16.63 30.50 -23.50
CA SER A 343 17.80 30.12 -24.27
C SER A 343 17.42 29.03 -25.27
N THR A 344 17.82 29.20 -26.52
CA THR A 344 17.66 28.22 -27.61
C THR A 344 19.03 27.90 -28.21
N PRO A 345 19.18 26.78 -28.96
CA PRO A 345 20.40 26.48 -29.72
C PRO A 345 20.89 27.61 -30.66
N TYR A 346 20.01 28.54 -31.03
CA TYR A 346 20.31 29.67 -31.91
C TYR A 346 20.55 30.99 -31.16
N GLY A 347 20.53 30.98 -29.82
CA GLY A 347 20.72 32.15 -28.97
C GLY A 347 19.52 32.43 -28.06
N SER A 348 19.55 33.58 -27.38
CA SER A 348 18.46 34.01 -26.51
C SER A 348 17.25 34.52 -27.30
N GLY A 349 16.07 34.41 -26.69
CA GLY A 349 14.82 34.89 -27.25
C GLY A 349 13.73 34.99 -26.20
N THR A 350 12.57 35.50 -26.60
CA THR A 350 11.40 35.64 -25.72
C THR A 350 10.23 34.84 -26.29
N VAL A 351 9.57 34.02 -25.46
CA VAL A 351 8.39 33.26 -25.89
C VAL A 351 7.26 34.23 -26.24
N VAL A 352 6.74 34.16 -27.47
CA VAL A 352 5.61 34.96 -27.95
C VAL A 352 4.29 34.22 -27.70
N SER A 353 4.24 32.94 -28.03
CA SER A 353 3.06 32.09 -27.86
C SER A 353 3.45 30.61 -27.86
N VAL A 354 2.57 29.77 -27.32
CA VAL A 354 2.68 28.30 -27.42
C VAL A 354 1.45 27.81 -28.17
N ARG A 355 1.63 27.11 -29.29
CA ARG A 355 0.53 26.59 -30.10
C ARG A 355 -0.06 25.36 -29.42
N ALA A 356 -1.29 25.50 -28.90
CA ALA A 356 -1.92 24.48 -28.08
C ALA A 356 -2.17 23.11 -28.77
N ALA A 357 -2.28 23.09 -30.11
CA ALA A 357 -2.49 21.84 -30.87
C ALA A 357 -1.23 20.95 -30.91
N ASP A 358 -0.07 21.55 -31.14
CA ASP A 358 1.17 20.83 -31.48
C ASP A 358 2.26 20.97 -30.39
N GLY A 359 2.02 21.80 -29.37
CA GLY A 359 3.00 22.16 -28.34
C GLY A 359 4.15 23.07 -28.81
N VAL A 360 4.19 23.48 -30.08
CA VAL A 360 5.26 24.31 -30.65
C VAL A 360 5.33 25.68 -29.96
N VAL A 361 6.53 26.04 -29.53
CA VAL A 361 6.84 27.31 -28.84
C VAL A 361 7.35 28.31 -29.86
N CYS A 362 6.62 29.41 -30.03
CA CYS A 362 7.05 30.54 -30.85
C CYS A 362 7.99 31.42 -30.01
N VAL A 363 9.26 31.50 -30.39
CA VAL A 363 10.30 32.29 -29.69
C VAL A 363 10.77 33.42 -30.60
N GLN A 364 10.65 34.66 -30.16
CA GLN A 364 11.20 35.81 -30.88
C GLN A 364 12.64 36.05 -30.43
N SER A 365 13.59 35.82 -31.34
CA SER A 365 15.01 36.14 -31.16
C SER A 365 15.37 37.41 -31.96
N THR A 366 16.63 37.85 -31.88
CA THR A 366 17.13 39.08 -32.52
C THR A 366 17.11 39.02 -34.05
N PHE A 367 17.16 37.83 -34.63
CA PHE A 367 17.19 37.59 -36.08
C PHE A 367 15.88 37.01 -36.65
N GLY A 368 14.84 36.80 -35.83
CA GLY A 368 13.52 36.36 -36.32
C GLY A 368 12.65 35.61 -35.31
N THR A 369 11.49 35.17 -35.77
CA THR A 369 10.56 34.32 -35.02
C THR A 369 10.85 32.85 -35.29
N LEU A 370 11.29 32.13 -34.27
CA LEU A 370 11.62 30.71 -34.29
C LEU A 370 10.41 29.87 -33.83
N PHE A 371 10.16 28.76 -34.50
CA PHE A 371 9.14 27.78 -34.13
C PHE A 371 9.84 26.54 -33.58
N MET A 372 9.92 26.43 -32.26
CA MET A 372 10.77 25.48 -31.55
C MET A 372 9.93 24.38 -30.88
N GLN A 373 10.46 23.16 -30.75
CA GLN A 373 9.83 22.17 -29.87
C GLN A 373 10.15 22.50 -28.40
N PRO A 374 9.27 22.19 -27.42
CA PRO A 374 9.49 22.49 -26.00
C PRO A 374 10.79 21.93 -25.39
N LYS A 375 11.36 20.89 -26.00
CA LYS A 375 12.63 20.27 -25.59
C LYS A 375 13.85 21.13 -25.91
N ASP A 376 13.75 21.98 -26.93
CA ASP A 376 14.83 22.81 -27.48
C ASP A 376 14.78 24.26 -26.95
N VAL A 377 13.94 24.51 -25.94
CA VAL A 377 13.71 25.83 -25.32
C VAL A 377 13.94 25.74 -23.81
N ALA A 378 15.10 26.20 -23.37
CA ALA A 378 15.47 26.27 -21.96
C ALA A 378 15.09 27.64 -21.35
N LEU A 379 14.81 27.71 -20.05
CA LEU A 379 14.59 28.99 -19.38
C LEU A 379 15.92 29.75 -19.22
N GLU A 380 15.94 31.02 -19.60
CA GLU A 380 17.10 31.89 -19.41
C GLU A 380 17.08 32.47 -17.98
N GLY A 381 17.41 31.63 -16.99
CA GLY A 381 17.36 32.03 -15.58
C GLY A 381 17.80 30.95 -14.60
N GLY A 382 19.07 31.01 -14.19
CA GLY A 382 19.65 30.18 -13.13
C GLY A 382 20.52 29.04 -13.66
N VAL A 383 21.81 29.06 -13.26
CA VAL A 383 22.75 27.94 -13.43
C VAL A 383 22.10 26.66 -12.94
N GLN A 384 22.19 25.57 -13.71
CA GLN A 384 21.65 24.27 -13.29
C GLN A 384 22.22 23.91 -11.92
N VAL A 385 21.35 23.58 -10.95
CA VAL A 385 21.80 23.11 -9.62
C VAL A 385 22.67 21.85 -9.73
N ALA A 386 22.55 21.12 -10.85
CA ALA A 386 23.40 20.00 -11.24
C ALA A 386 24.87 20.39 -11.51
N ASP A 387 25.14 21.58 -12.07
CA ASP A 387 26.48 22.00 -12.51
C ASP A 387 27.28 22.69 -11.39
N MET A 388 26.61 23.20 -10.35
CA MET A 388 27.26 23.82 -9.20
C MET A 388 28.13 22.82 -8.43
N THR A 389 29.33 23.22 -8.03
CA THR A 389 30.17 22.42 -7.13
C THR A 389 29.56 22.33 -5.72
N ASN A 390 29.96 21.33 -4.93
CA ASN A 390 29.50 21.19 -3.55
C ASN A 390 29.73 22.44 -2.70
N LYS A 391 30.87 23.11 -2.90
CA LYS A 391 31.19 24.36 -2.21
C LYS A 391 30.20 25.47 -2.57
N GLU A 392 29.95 25.69 -3.86
CA GLU A 392 29.02 26.71 -4.34
C GLU A 392 27.57 26.43 -3.89
N ARG A 393 27.15 25.16 -3.87
CA ARG A 393 25.84 24.75 -3.31
C ARG A 393 25.73 25.10 -1.82
N ILE A 394 26.79 24.87 -1.04
CA ILE A 394 26.83 25.21 0.39
C ILE A 394 26.83 26.73 0.60
N ASP A 395 27.66 27.47 -0.14
CA ASP A 395 27.76 28.92 -0.03
C ASP A 395 26.43 29.60 -0.44
N ALA A 396 25.77 29.12 -1.51
CA ALA A 396 24.43 29.55 -1.91
C ALA A 396 23.35 29.21 -0.85
N ALA A 397 23.42 28.02 -0.25
CA ALA A 397 22.51 27.64 0.83
C ALA A 397 22.68 28.53 2.08
N VAL A 398 23.92 28.88 2.45
CA VAL A 398 24.22 29.78 3.57
C VAL A 398 23.71 31.19 3.27
N ALA A 399 23.93 31.71 2.06
CA ALA A 399 23.37 32.99 1.62
C ALA A 399 21.83 33.00 1.75
N LYS A 400 21.15 31.99 1.19
CA LYS A 400 19.69 31.83 1.29
C LYS A 400 19.18 31.70 2.74
N SER A 401 19.94 31.06 3.63
CA SER A 401 19.62 31.02 5.05
C SER A 401 19.74 32.40 5.72
N SER A 402 20.74 33.21 5.33
CA SER A 402 20.89 34.58 5.85
C SER A 402 19.83 35.55 5.31
N GLU A 403 19.44 35.44 4.03
CA GLU A 403 18.31 36.17 3.44
C GLU A 403 17.00 35.83 4.17
N GLY A 404 16.73 34.55 4.43
CA GLY A 404 15.56 34.12 5.22
C GLY A 404 15.56 34.68 6.65
N ASN A 405 16.73 34.82 7.27
CA ASN A 405 16.86 35.47 8.58
C ASN A 405 16.58 36.99 8.52
N ALA A 406 16.89 37.66 7.40
CA ALA A 406 16.58 39.07 7.19
C ALA A 406 15.07 39.26 6.96
N ALA A 407 14.46 38.47 6.08
CA ALA A 407 13.01 38.47 5.84
C ALA A 407 12.21 38.17 7.13
N PHE A 408 12.66 37.21 7.95
CA PHE A 408 12.02 36.91 9.23
C PHE A 408 12.06 38.09 10.23
N LYS A 409 13.15 38.88 10.23
CA LYS A 409 13.26 40.11 11.04
C LYS A 409 12.39 41.25 10.52
N ALA A 410 12.20 41.32 9.20
CA ALA A 410 11.29 42.25 8.53
C ALA A 410 9.80 41.80 8.58
N GLU A 411 9.51 40.72 9.32
CA GLU A 411 8.19 40.07 9.44
C GLU A 411 7.56 39.59 8.13
N ALA A 412 8.34 39.56 7.03
CA ALA A 412 7.98 38.97 5.75
C ALA A 412 8.05 37.42 5.83
N LEU A 413 7.06 36.81 6.50
CA LEU A 413 7.08 35.38 6.84
C LEU A 413 7.09 34.46 5.63
N ASP A 414 6.36 34.77 4.55
CA ASP A 414 6.32 33.95 3.34
C ASP A 414 7.63 34.03 2.53
N GLU A 415 8.27 35.19 2.49
CA GLU A 415 9.62 35.34 1.94
C GLU A 415 10.63 34.56 2.78
N ALA A 416 10.56 34.66 4.12
CA ALA A 416 11.43 33.89 5.00
C ALA A 416 11.28 32.38 4.77
N VAL A 417 10.04 31.88 4.72
CA VAL A 417 9.71 30.48 4.41
C VAL A 417 10.31 30.04 3.07
N THR A 418 10.10 30.81 2.00
CA THR A 418 10.61 30.46 0.66
C THR A 418 12.15 30.46 0.60
N GLN A 419 12.84 31.42 1.21
CA GLN A 419 14.32 31.42 1.24
C GLN A 419 14.88 30.25 2.07
N TYR A 420 14.28 29.89 3.22
CA TYR A 420 14.71 28.69 3.97
C TYR A 420 14.49 27.38 3.20
N LEU A 421 13.40 27.27 2.45
CA LEU A 421 13.13 26.09 1.61
C LEU A 421 14.05 26.03 0.38
N SER A 422 14.39 27.18 -0.20
CA SER A 422 15.43 27.29 -1.24
C SER A 422 16.80 26.85 -0.69
N SER A 423 17.19 27.32 0.49
CA SER A 423 18.40 26.89 1.19
C SER A 423 18.46 25.36 1.38
N LEU A 424 17.39 24.75 1.91
CA LEU A 424 17.29 23.29 2.06
C LEU A 424 17.36 22.55 0.72
N THR A 425 16.86 23.14 -0.37
CA THR A 425 16.91 22.55 -1.71
C THR A 425 18.35 22.47 -2.23
N PHE A 426 19.15 23.54 -2.08
CA PHE A 426 20.57 23.50 -2.42
C PHE A 426 21.34 22.44 -1.61
N LEU A 427 21.06 22.32 -0.30
CA LEU A 427 21.69 21.32 0.58
C LEU A 427 21.32 19.88 0.21
N LYS A 428 20.13 19.64 -0.35
CA LYS A 428 19.71 18.32 -0.88
C LYS A 428 20.62 17.82 -2.00
N HIS A 429 21.16 18.74 -2.80
CA HIS A 429 21.95 18.43 -4.00
C HIS A 429 23.47 18.46 -3.76
N VAL A 430 23.92 18.71 -2.53
CA VAL A 430 25.34 18.52 -2.15
C VAL A 430 25.63 17.02 -2.16
N ASP A 431 26.57 16.57 -2.99
CA ASP A 431 27.05 15.19 -2.95
C ASP A 431 27.80 14.94 -1.66
N GLN A 432 27.32 13.98 -0.90
CA GLN A 432 27.75 13.73 0.46
C GLN A 432 28.87 12.70 0.55
N ASP A 433 29.14 11.90 -0.48
CA ASP A 433 30.30 10.99 -0.42
C ASP A 433 31.61 11.75 -0.69
N SER A 434 31.60 12.73 -1.60
CA SER A 434 32.74 13.63 -1.83
C SER A 434 32.90 14.76 -0.79
N ALA A 435 31.84 15.18 -0.09
CA ALA A 435 31.92 16.28 0.86
C ALA A 435 32.82 16.00 2.09
N SER A 436 33.68 16.95 2.43
CA SER A 436 34.57 16.90 3.59
C SER A 436 33.81 16.96 4.93
N HIS A 437 34.47 16.58 6.04
CA HIS A 437 33.87 16.72 7.37
C HIS A 437 33.56 18.18 7.75
N LYS A 438 34.29 19.16 7.20
CA LYS A 438 34.03 20.60 7.38
C LYS A 438 32.75 20.99 6.66
N GLU A 439 32.61 20.63 5.39
CA GLU A 439 31.41 20.89 4.58
C GLU A 439 30.18 20.22 5.19
N LYS A 440 30.27 18.95 5.60
CA LYS A 440 29.20 18.23 6.31
C LYS A 440 28.78 18.93 7.60
N ALA A 441 29.71 19.52 8.36
CA ALA A 441 29.37 20.29 9.54
C ALA A 441 28.61 21.59 9.21
N VAL A 442 28.97 22.30 8.14
CA VAL A 442 28.25 23.49 7.65
C VAL A 442 26.87 23.11 7.10
N VAL A 443 26.77 22.03 6.32
CA VAL A 443 25.50 21.50 5.79
C VAL A 443 24.53 21.21 6.93
N LEU A 444 24.94 20.43 7.93
CA LEU A 444 24.12 20.10 9.09
C LEU A 444 23.75 21.33 9.93
N GLN A 445 24.71 22.24 10.18
CA GLN A 445 24.47 23.52 10.87
C GLN A 445 23.38 24.34 10.17
N THR A 446 23.45 24.45 8.84
CA THR A 446 22.50 25.23 8.04
C THR A 446 21.13 24.55 7.97
N MET A 447 21.06 23.22 7.79
CA MET A 447 19.79 22.48 7.82
C MET A 447 19.07 22.62 9.17
N ILE A 448 19.77 22.45 10.30
CA ILE A 448 19.16 22.59 11.63
C ILE A 448 18.62 24.01 11.83
N ARG A 449 19.40 25.04 11.46
CA ARG A 449 18.95 26.45 11.52
C ARG A 449 17.73 26.70 10.64
N CYS A 450 17.72 26.21 9.40
CA CYS A 450 16.60 26.39 8.48
C CYS A 450 15.33 25.67 8.98
N HIS A 451 15.41 24.41 9.41
CA HIS A 451 14.26 23.69 9.96
C HIS A 451 13.72 24.33 11.25
N LEU A 452 14.60 24.75 12.15
CA LEU A 452 14.20 25.49 13.35
C LEU A 452 13.47 26.79 12.96
N ASN A 453 14.04 27.62 12.10
CA ASN A 453 13.46 28.91 11.74
C ASN A 453 12.18 28.77 10.90
N LEU A 454 12.12 27.77 10.02
CA LEU A 454 10.90 27.39 9.30
C LEU A 454 9.78 27.04 10.28
N ALA A 455 10.04 26.22 11.31
CA ALA A 455 9.06 25.92 12.35
C ALA A 455 8.59 27.18 13.10
N ALA A 456 9.48 28.17 13.33
CA ALA A 456 9.09 29.44 13.95
C ALA A 456 8.20 30.30 13.03
N CYS A 457 8.50 30.35 11.72
CA CYS A 457 7.66 31.05 10.73
C CYS A 457 6.27 30.40 10.66
N LYS A 458 6.22 29.07 10.53
CA LYS A 458 4.99 28.29 10.43
C LYS A 458 4.12 28.41 11.70
N LEU A 459 4.73 28.45 12.90
CA LEU A 459 4.00 28.76 14.14
C LEU A 459 3.43 30.18 14.15
N LYS A 460 4.16 31.20 13.67
CA LYS A 460 3.64 32.58 13.54
C LYS A 460 2.48 32.67 12.52
N LYS A 461 2.43 31.78 11.52
CA LYS A 461 1.36 31.70 10.51
C LYS A 461 0.17 30.80 10.91
N GLU A 462 0.17 30.21 12.12
CA GLU A 462 -0.80 29.19 12.55
C GLU A 462 -0.84 27.92 11.68
N GLU A 463 0.19 27.72 10.83
CA GLU A 463 0.36 26.55 9.97
C GLU A 463 0.97 25.38 10.78
N HIS A 464 0.22 24.90 11.78
CA HIS A 464 0.73 23.98 12.80
C HIS A 464 1.27 22.65 12.23
N ALA A 465 0.66 22.09 11.18
CA ALA A 465 1.10 20.84 10.55
C ALA A 465 2.51 20.92 9.96
N ASP A 466 2.79 22.01 9.25
CA ASP A 466 4.11 22.29 8.68
C ASP A 466 5.13 22.62 9.78
N ALA A 467 4.70 23.32 10.84
CA ALA A 467 5.54 23.59 12.01
C ALA A 467 5.97 22.30 12.73
N TRP A 468 5.04 21.36 12.95
CA TRP A 468 5.34 20.05 13.51
C TRP A 468 6.34 19.28 12.65
N THR A 469 6.13 19.26 11.33
CA THR A 469 7.00 18.57 10.37
C THR A 469 8.41 19.14 10.39
N ALA A 470 8.54 20.48 10.31
CA ALA A 470 9.83 21.16 10.36
C ALA A 470 10.56 20.95 11.70
N ALA A 471 9.84 20.97 12.82
CA ALA A 471 10.41 20.73 14.14
C ALA A 471 10.84 19.26 14.33
N SER A 472 10.04 18.29 13.87
CA SER A 472 10.41 16.86 13.86
C SER A 472 11.66 16.60 13.03
N ASN A 473 11.77 17.19 11.82
CA ASN A 473 12.97 17.09 10.98
C ASN A 473 14.22 17.62 11.70
N ALA A 474 14.13 18.76 12.41
CA ALA A 474 15.22 19.25 13.24
C ALA A 474 15.61 18.28 14.37
N ILE A 475 14.62 17.69 15.06
CA ILE A 475 14.84 16.71 16.15
C ILE A 475 15.59 15.47 15.64
N SER A 476 15.20 14.92 14.48
CA SER A 476 15.86 13.73 13.90
C SER A 476 17.35 13.97 13.61
N ILE A 477 17.69 15.13 13.03
CA ILE A 477 19.09 15.50 12.73
C ILE A 477 19.88 15.69 14.05
N LEU A 478 19.28 16.35 15.04
CA LEU A 478 19.89 16.60 16.34
C LEU A 478 20.07 15.32 17.17
N GLN A 479 19.15 14.37 17.06
CA GLN A 479 19.27 13.05 17.71
C GLN A 479 20.44 12.28 17.10
N ALA A 480 20.54 12.20 15.77
CA ALA A 480 21.66 11.54 15.10
C ALA A 480 23.03 12.15 15.47
N LEU A 481 23.10 13.48 15.60
CA LEU A 481 24.28 14.18 16.14
C LEU A 481 24.58 13.79 17.60
N THR A 482 23.57 13.61 18.43
CA THR A 482 23.71 13.21 19.85
C THR A 482 24.24 11.78 19.97
N GLU A 483 23.75 10.86 19.13
CA GLU A 483 24.24 9.49 19.03
C GLU A 483 25.71 9.43 18.57
N ASN A 484 26.18 10.45 17.83
CA ASN A 484 27.56 10.58 17.35
C ASN A 484 28.30 11.78 17.96
N ARG A 485 28.07 12.07 19.25
CA ARG A 485 28.61 13.24 19.99
C ARG A 485 30.12 13.46 19.83
N HIS A 486 30.90 12.39 19.77
CA HIS A 486 32.37 12.43 19.63
C HIS A 486 32.87 12.27 18.17
N GLY A 487 31.97 12.33 17.18
CA GLY A 487 32.31 12.18 15.77
C GLY A 487 33.08 13.37 15.19
N LYS A 488 33.86 13.11 14.13
CA LYS A 488 34.67 14.13 13.42
C LYS A 488 33.84 15.36 13.00
N VAL A 489 32.57 15.16 12.63
CA VAL A 489 31.66 16.24 12.22
C VAL A 489 31.20 17.10 13.41
N ALA A 490 30.91 16.49 14.57
CA ALA A 490 30.60 17.23 15.80
C ALA A 490 31.82 18.03 16.30
N ALA A 491 33.03 17.47 16.19
CA ALA A 491 34.27 18.20 16.47
C ALA A 491 34.47 19.39 15.52
N TRP A 492 34.14 19.25 14.23
CA TRP A 492 34.16 20.38 13.27
C TRP A 492 33.08 21.42 13.56
N MET A 493 31.89 21.03 14.04
CA MET A 493 30.87 21.96 14.52
C MET A 493 31.37 22.85 15.66
N GLY A 494 32.14 22.29 16.61
CA GLY A 494 32.82 23.07 17.65
C GLY A 494 33.82 24.09 17.08
N ARG A 495 34.63 23.69 16.09
CA ARG A 495 35.58 24.58 15.39
C ARG A 495 34.89 25.69 14.58
N LEU A 496 33.63 25.50 14.18
CA LEU A 496 32.79 26.53 13.54
C LEU A 496 32.18 27.52 14.55
N GLY A 497 32.65 27.55 15.80
CA GLY A 497 32.24 28.50 16.83
C GLY A 497 30.93 28.17 17.55
N MET A 498 30.39 26.96 17.38
CA MET A 498 29.20 26.51 18.11
C MET A 498 29.60 25.86 19.43
N THR A 499 28.97 26.26 20.52
CA THR A 499 29.23 25.63 21.83
C THR A 499 28.54 24.28 21.93
N GLU A 500 29.12 23.37 22.71
CA GLU A 500 28.53 22.04 22.94
C GLU A 500 27.11 22.16 23.55
N ALA A 501 26.91 23.11 24.47
CA ALA A 501 25.60 23.43 25.04
C ALA A 501 24.59 23.91 23.98
N GLN A 502 25.01 24.68 22.99
CA GLN A 502 24.12 25.13 21.91
C GLN A 502 23.63 23.95 21.06
N ILE A 503 24.54 23.04 20.70
CA ILE A 503 24.25 21.89 19.83
C ILE A 503 23.38 20.85 20.54
N PHE A 504 23.72 20.48 21.79
CA PHE A 504 23.09 19.34 22.46
C PHE A 504 22.01 19.71 23.50
N ASN A 505 21.95 20.96 23.98
CA ASN A 505 20.92 21.39 24.95
C ASN A 505 19.97 22.42 24.33
N GLU A 506 20.47 23.54 23.79
CA GLU A 506 19.59 24.62 23.31
C GLU A 506 18.80 24.23 22.06
N TRP A 507 19.46 23.74 21.01
CA TRP A 507 18.78 23.39 19.75
C TRP A 507 17.75 22.27 19.92
N PRO A 508 18.03 21.16 20.65
CA PRO A 508 17.05 20.09 20.83
C PRO A 508 15.93 20.47 21.81
N SER A 509 16.15 21.44 22.71
CA SER A 509 15.11 22.05 23.53
C SER A 509 14.21 22.97 22.68
N LYS A 510 14.80 23.88 21.89
CA LYS A 510 14.09 24.79 20.96
C LYS A 510 13.24 24.03 19.93
N ALA A 511 13.75 22.92 19.38
CA ALA A 511 13.01 22.09 18.43
C ALA A 511 11.79 21.42 19.09
N ARG A 512 11.98 20.79 20.26
CA ARG A 512 10.88 20.16 21.03
C ARG A 512 9.85 21.16 21.52
N PHE A 513 10.26 22.33 21.99
CA PHE A 513 9.34 23.40 22.36
C PHE A 513 8.47 23.83 21.17
N ARG A 514 9.06 24.06 19.98
CA ARG A 514 8.31 24.41 18.77
C ARG A 514 7.35 23.29 18.33
N ARG A 515 7.77 22.02 18.43
CA ARG A 515 6.90 20.87 18.13
C ARG A 515 5.75 20.76 19.12
N ALA A 516 6.02 20.90 20.42
CA ALA A 516 4.99 20.90 21.46
C ALA A 516 3.97 22.02 21.29
N THR A 517 4.40 23.25 20.95
CA THR A 517 3.46 24.34 20.65
C THR A 517 2.54 24.02 19.47
N ALA A 518 3.05 23.37 18.42
CA ALA A 518 2.23 22.90 17.31
C ALA A 518 1.25 21.79 17.74
N LEU A 519 1.71 20.81 18.52
CA LEU A 519 0.89 19.70 19.04
C LEU A 519 -0.24 20.18 19.97
N VAL A 520 0.00 21.19 20.81
CA VAL A 520 -1.03 21.79 21.69
C VAL A 520 -2.14 22.47 20.88
N ALA A 521 -1.81 23.04 19.73
CA ALA A 521 -2.78 23.62 18.80
C ALA A 521 -3.54 22.57 17.98
N MET A 522 -2.94 21.40 17.74
CA MET A 522 -3.59 20.21 17.16
C MET A 522 -4.35 19.34 18.17
N GLU A 523 -4.47 19.79 19.43
CA GLU A 523 -5.07 19.04 20.54
C GLU A 523 -4.36 17.72 20.94
N ASN A 524 -3.19 17.41 20.37
CA ASN A 524 -2.36 16.27 20.79
C ASN A 524 -1.51 16.62 22.02
N VAL A 525 -2.17 16.72 23.17
CA VAL A 525 -1.56 17.14 24.44
C VAL A 525 -0.57 16.10 25.00
N VAL A 526 -0.73 14.82 24.69
CA VAL A 526 0.08 13.72 25.27
C VAL A 526 1.51 13.78 24.73
N GLU A 527 1.68 13.87 23.42
CA GLU A 527 3.01 14.05 22.81
C GLU A 527 3.64 15.39 23.20
N ALA A 528 2.83 16.46 23.25
CA ALA A 528 3.31 17.78 23.67
C ALA A 528 3.93 17.75 25.09
N ARG A 529 3.30 17.04 26.03
CA ARG A 529 3.85 16.86 27.39
C ARG A 529 5.20 16.16 27.38
N GLN A 530 5.35 15.10 26.57
CA GLN A 530 6.60 14.34 26.49
C GLN A 530 7.74 15.20 25.93
N ASP A 531 7.48 15.97 24.87
CA ASP A 531 8.46 16.90 24.31
C ASP A 531 8.89 17.98 25.31
N LEU A 532 7.93 18.55 26.05
CA LEU A 532 8.18 19.58 27.06
C LEU A 532 8.94 19.05 28.27
N MET A 533 8.65 17.82 28.72
CA MET A 533 9.45 17.17 29.77
C MET A 533 10.93 17.03 29.35
N VAL A 534 11.20 16.64 28.12
CA VAL A 534 12.58 16.55 27.61
C VAL A 534 13.19 17.95 27.41
N ALA A 535 12.43 18.92 26.90
CA ALA A 535 12.90 20.30 26.72
C ALA A 535 13.29 20.98 28.03
N VAL A 536 12.50 20.79 29.11
CA VAL A 536 12.80 21.27 30.47
C VAL A 536 13.99 20.50 31.07
N LYS A 537 14.13 19.19 30.83
CA LYS A 537 15.31 18.42 31.28
C LYS A 537 16.61 18.93 30.64
N LEU A 538 16.58 19.34 29.37
CA LEU A 538 17.73 19.92 28.67
C LEU A 538 18.02 21.36 29.09
N MET A 539 16.98 22.17 29.31
CA MET A 539 17.11 23.59 29.69
C MET A 539 16.23 23.95 30.90
N PRO A 540 16.61 23.56 32.14
CA PRO A 540 15.75 23.75 33.32
C PRO A 540 15.43 25.21 33.65
N LYS A 541 16.29 26.14 33.22
CA LYS A 541 16.10 27.58 33.43
C LYS A 541 15.02 28.18 32.53
N ASP A 542 14.69 27.56 31.39
CA ASP A 542 13.70 28.11 30.45
C ASP A 542 12.32 28.22 31.13
N LYS A 543 11.80 29.44 31.15
CA LYS A 543 10.49 29.77 31.73
C LYS A 543 9.36 29.34 30.79
N ALA A 544 9.53 29.48 29.47
CA ALA A 544 8.49 29.19 28.48
C ALA A 544 8.19 27.69 28.42
N CYS A 545 9.22 26.84 28.38
CA CYS A 545 9.05 25.39 28.43
C CYS A 545 8.31 24.92 29.69
N ARG A 546 8.63 25.48 30.86
CA ARG A 546 7.96 25.14 32.13
C ARG A 546 6.51 25.60 32.17
N GLN A 547 6.24 26.86 31.80
CA GLN A 547 4.87 27.39 31.76
C GLN A 547 3.98 26.60 30.81
N LEU A 548 4.48 26.22 29.62
CA LEU A 548 3.70 25.41 28.69
C LEU A 548 3.50 23.98 29.21
N LEU A 549 4.49 23.38 29.88
CA LEU A 549 4.36 22.07 30.52
C LEU A 549 3.27 22.06 31.61
N ASP A 550 3.19 23.11 32.42
CA ASP A 550 2.16 23.25 33.46
C ASP A 550 0.75 23.37 32.84
N VAL A 551 0.60 24.15 31.77
CA VAL A 551 -0.67 24.30 31.04
C VAL A 551 -1.11 22.97 30.42
N VAL A 552 -0.20 22.26 29.74
CA VAL A 552 -0.49 20.96 29.11
C VAL A 552 -0.82 19.90 30.16
N THR A 553 -0.09 19.88 31.28
CA THR A 553 -0.34 18.92 32.37
C THR A 553 -1.71 19.13 33.01
N LYS A 554 -2.14 20.39 33.19
CA LYS A 554 -3.51 20.72 33.64
C LYS A 554 -4.56 20.29 32.63
N ARG A 555 -4.32 20.50 31.32
CA ARG A 555 -5.25 20.11 30.24
C ARG A 555 -5.49 18.59 30.22
N ILE A 556 -4.42 17.79 30.32
CA ILE A 556 -4.49 16.33 30.44
C ILE A 556 -5.24 15.88 31.70
N ALA A 557 -5.05 16.56 32.84
CA ALA A 557 -5.78 16.23 34.06
C ALA A 557 -7.30 16.45 33.89
N LEU A 558 -7.70 17.61 33.33
CA LEU A 558 -9.10 17.93 33.05
C LEU A 558 -9.74 16.99 32.01
N GLU A 559 -8.98 16.53 31.01
CA GLU A 559 -9.44 15.52 30.05
C GLU A 559 -9.69 14.18 30.73
N LYS A 560 -8.75 13.70 31.57
CA LYS A 560 -8.91 12.47 32.34
C LYS A 560 -10.07 12.52 33.34
N GLU A 561 -10.34 13.68 33.95
CA GLU A 561 -11.51 13.87 34.80
C GLU A 561 -12.82 13.81 34.00
N LYS A 562 -12.87 14.43 32.82
CA LYS A 562 -14.01 14.33 31.89
C LYS A 562 -14.21 12.90 31.39
N GLU A 563 -13.15 12.17 31.09
CA GLU A 563 -13.22 10.75 30.71
C GLU A 563 -13.73 9.89 31.87
N LYS A 564 -13.22 10.11 33.09
CA LYS A 564 -13.70 9.44 34.30
C LYS A 564 -15.18 9.70 34.56
N LEU A 565 -15.67 10.92 34.30
CA LEU A 565 -17.11 11.24 34.40
C LEU A 565 -17.93 10.56 33.29
N ARG A 566 -17.43 10.51 32.05
CA ARG A 566 -18.11 9.88 30.90
C ARG A 566 -18.18 8.36 30.97
N TRP A 567 -17.12 7.72 31.47
CA TRP A 567 -16.97 6.25 31.46
C TRP A 567 -17.09 5.60 32.84
N GLY A 568 -16.92 6.36 33.94
CA GLY A 568 -16.97 5.82 35.30
C GLY A 568 -18.35 5.30 35.72
N GLY A 569 -19.43 5.78 35.10
CA GLY A 569 -20.78 5.25 35.29
C GLY A 569 -21.05 3.94 34.53
N PHE A 570 -20.27 3.62 33.49
CA PHE A 570 -20.50 2.45 32.63
C PHE A 570 -20.11 1.13 33.32
N LEU A 571 -19.13 1.17 34.23
CA LEU A 571 -18.64 -0.01 34.96
C LEU A 571 -19.46 -0.39 36.20
N VAL A 572 -20.46 0.42 36.59
CA VAL A 572 -21.23 0.23 37.83
C VAL A 572 -22.59 -0.45 37.60
N ASN A 573 -23.10 -0.45 36.36
CA ASN A 573 -24.40 -1.04 36.02
C ASN A 573 -24.26 -2.31 35.15
N PRO A 574 -24.17 -3.51 35.73
CA PRO A 574 -24.59 -4.72 35.04
C PRO A 574 -26.12 -4.68 34.78
N PRO A 575 -26.63 -5.32 33.71
CA PRO A 575 -28.02 -5.16 33.29
C PRO A 575 -28.97 -6.05 34.11
N GLU A 576 -29.66 -5.47 35.10
CA GLU A 576 -30.86 -6.08 35.66
C GLU A 576 -32.06 -5.79 34.73
N GLN A 577 -32.57 -6.84 34.07
CA GLN A 577 -33.85 -6.79 33.39
C GLN A 577 -34.98 -6.85 34.43
N ALA A 578 -35.73 -5.75 34.57
CA ALA A 578 -37.01 -5.76 35.27
C ALA A 578 -38.07 -5.08 34.39
N THR A 579 -38.94 -5.89 33.81
CA THR A 579 -40.13 -5.45 33.08
C THR A 579 -41.18 -4.86 34.03
N SER A 580 -41.70 -3.67 33.75
CA SER A 580 -43.14 -3.41 33.91
C SER A 580 -43.59 -2.15 33.17
N SER A 581 -44.74 -2.27 32.51
CA SER A 581 -45.46 -1.19 31.84
C SER A 581 -46.49 -0.57 32.79
N ALA A 582 -46.53 0.76 32.87
CA ALA A 582 -47.72 1.49 33.33
C ALA A 582 -47.79 2.88 32.68
N SER A 583 -48.97 3.22 32.16
CA SER A 583 -49.24 4.44 31.40
C SER A 583 -50.09 5.44 32.17
N SER A 584 -49.72 6.74 32.15
CA SER A 584 -50.69 7.84 32.24
C SER A 584 -50.09 9.21 31.87
N THR A 585 -50.84 10.00 31.11
CA THR A 585 -50.72 11.47 30.90
C THR A 585 -52.06 12.11 31.36
N PRO A 586 -52.35 13.45 31.32
CA PRO A 586 -51.61 14.59 30.73
C PRO A 586 -51.72 15.98 31.45
N LYS A 587 -51.19 17.06 30.80
CA LYS A 587 -51.50 18.53 30.93
C LYS A 587 -50.98 19.28 32.20
N ALA A 588 -50.72 20.59 32.22
CA ALA A 588 -50.99 21.71 31.26
C ALA A 588 -49.89 22.83 31.23
N LYS A 589 -50.00 23.81 30.32
CA LYS A 589 -49.21 25.07 30.21
C LYS A 589 -49.78 26.19 31.10
N PRO A 590 -49.07 27.34 31.30
CA PRO A 590 -49.30 28.53 30.45
C PRO A 590 -48.03 29.28 29.94
N LEU A 591 -48.25 30.21 29.01
CA LEU A 591 -47.33 31.21 28.39
C LEU A 591 -47.86 32.64 28.70
N PRO A 592 -47.33 33.78 28.17
CA PRO A 592 -45.97 34.24 27.80
C PRO A 592 -45.67 35.57 28.58
N PRO A 593 -45.32 36.78 28.05
CA PRO A 593 -44.51 37.22 26.88
C PRO A 593 -43.51 38.41 27.13
N LYS A 594 -42.76 38.77 26.07
CA LYS A 594 -41.99 40.03 25.79
C LYS A 594 -40.55 40.09 26.37
N SER A 595 -39.56 40.63 25.64
CA SER A 595 -39.62 41.63 24.55
C SER A 595 -38.66 41.43 23.35
N LYS A 596 -39.19 41.68 22.13
CA LYS A 596 -38.63 42.40 20.95
C LYS A 596 -37.10 42.26 20.66
N ALA A 597 -36.61 41.72 19.54
CA ALA A 597 -36.83 42.07 18.12
C ALA A 597 -36.42 43.51 17.71
N ILE A 598 -35.58 43.67 16.67
CA ILE A 598 -35.93 44.35 15.40
C ILE A 598 -34.79 44.29 14.33
N MET A 599 -35.16 43.77 13.15
CA MET A 599 -34.83 44.13 11.76
C MET A 599 -33.37 44.36 11.25
N THR A 600 -33.06 43.52 10.27
CA THR A 600 -32.47 43.84 8.95
C THR A 600 -32.30 45.32 8.54
N THR A 601 -31.13 45.66 8.00
CA THR A 601 -30.98 46.69 6.96
C THR A 601 -30.04 46.23 5.86
N THR A 602 -30.60 45.96 4.68
CA THR A 602 -29.86 46.06 3.41
C THR A 602 -29.57 47.53 3.10
N LYS A 603 -28.31 47.87 2.84
CA LYS A 603 -27.95 49.06 2.06
C LYS A 603 -26.77 48.72 1.15
N SER A 604 -27.03 48.79 -0.14
CA SER A 604 -26.04 48.81 -1.21
C SER A 604 -25.40 50.20 -1.34
N ILE A 605 -24.19 50.25 -1.91
CA ILE A 605 -23.70 51.16 -2.96
C ILE A 605 -22.17 51.34 -2.84
N ASP A 606 -21.50 50.79 -3.85
CA ASP A 606 -20.26 51.20 -4.52
C ASP A 606 -18.96 51.49 -3.74
N ALA A 607 -17.95 50.64 -3.98
CA ALA A 607 -16.59 51.08 -4.33
C ALA A 607 -15.78 49.98 -5.06
N GLU A 608 -15.46 50.26 -6.32
CA GLU A 608 -14.27 49.82 -7.07
C GLU A 608 -13.95 48.31 -7.24
N THR A 609 -14.16 47.84 -8.47
CA THR A 609 -13.41 46.74 -9.08
C THR A 609 -11.90 47.00 -9.06
N LYS A 610 -11.16 46.37 -8.15
CA LYS A 610 -9.75 46.08 -8.37
C LYS A 610 -9.62 44.77 -9.13
N LYS A 611 -8.82 44.79 -10.20
CA LYS A 611 -8.44 43.59 -10.96
C LYS A 611 -7.68 42.66 -10.03
N ASP A 612 -8.10 41.41 -9.93
CA ASP A 612 -7.27 40.36 -9.32
C ASP A 612 -6.03 40.15 -10.19
N GLU A 613 -4.89 40.67 -9.73
CA GLU A 613 -3.59 40.31 -10.29
C GLU A 613 -3.31 38.83 -9.99
N ALA A 614 -2.99 38.06 -11.03
CA ALA A 614 -2.85 36.61 -10.93
C ALA A 614 -1.63 36.22 -10.08
N VAL A 615 -1.87 35.95 -8.79
CA VAL A 615 -0.85 35.52 -7.83
C VAL A 615 -0.15 34.23 -8.32
N ALA A 616 1.17 34.24 -8.27
CA ALA A 616 2.00 33.27 -8.98
C ALA A 616 2.15 31.91 -8.24
N TRP A 617 2.29 30.86 -9.05
CA TRP A 617 2.21 29.45 -8.66
C TRP A 617 3.29 28.92 -7.70
N TYR A 618 4.31 29.71 -7.36
CA TYR A 618 5.36 29.33 -6.41
C TYR A 618 4.91 29.36 -4.93
N GLN A 619 3.69 29.82 -4.65
CA GLN A 619 3.10 29.81 -3.30
C GLN A 619 2.48 28.45 -2.90
N SER A 620 2.56 27.41 -3.73
CA SER A 620 2.06 26.07 -3.37
C SER A 620 2.97 25.38 -2.35
N THR A 621 2.58 25.43 -1.08
CA THR A 621 3.34 24.91 0.09
C THR A 621 3.58 23.40 0.06
N THR A 622 2.75 22.62 -0.64
CA THR A 622 2.75 21.15 -0.63
C THR A 622 3.99 20.53 -1.27
N VAL A 623 4.47 21.08 -2.39
CA VAL A 623 5.67 20.60 -3.10
C VAL A 623 6.94 20.81 -2.26
N LEU A 624 6.96 21.89 -1.46
CA LEU A 624 8.10 22.29 -0.65
C LEU A 624 8.19 21.50 0.67
N ALA A 625 7.04 21.10 1.24
CA ALA A 625 6.99 20.23 2.41
C ALA A 625 7.65 18.86 2.13
N ALA A 626 7.35 18.24 0.98
CA ALA A 626 7.93 16.96 0.56
C ALA A 626 9.46 17.03 0.35
N ALA A 627 9.97 18.16 -0.14
CA ALA A 627 11.41 18.39 -0.24
C ALA A 627 12.09 18.35 1.14
N SER A 628 11.46 18.97 2.16
CA SER A 628 12.05 19.09 3.51
C SER A 628 12.24 17.74 4.23
N VAL A 629 11.32 16.79 4.05
CA VAL A 629 11.40 15.46 4.68
C VAL A 629 12.50 14.60 4.06
N ALA A 630 12.64 14.64 2.73
CA ALA A 630 13.70 13.93 2.02
C ALA A 630 15.11 14.41 2.43
N VAL A 631 15.27 15.72 2.70
CA VAL A 631 16.53 16.30 3.18
C VAL A 631 16.88 15.82 4.60
N ALA A 632 15.90 15.74 5.50
CA ALA A 632 16.11 15.22 6.86
C ALA A 632 16.51 13.74 6.85
N GLY A 633 15.88 12.91 6.00
CA GLY A 633 16.26 11.51 5.81
C GLY A 633 17.69 11.34 5.32
N ALA A 634 18.09 12.13 4.31
CA ALA A 634 19.48 12.16 3.86
C ALA A 634 20.44 12.53 5.00
N ALA A 635 20.17 13.63 5.73
CA ALA A 635 21.00 14.09 6.85
C ALA A 635 21.22 13.04 7.95
N VAL A 636 20.19 12.24 8.28
CA VAL A 636 20.31 11.14 9.25
C VAL A 636 21.18 10.00 8.70
N LEU A 637 21.01 9.63 7.43
CA LEU A 637 21.86 8.62 6.77
C LEU A 637 23.34 9.01 6.76
N LEU A 638 23.66 10.31 6.62
CA LEU A 638 25.05 10.79 6.69
C LEU A 638 25.70 10.55 8.04
N ILE A 639 24.98 10.87 9.12
CA ILE A 639 25.52 10.76 10.47
C ILE A 639 25.64 9.28 10.86
N ALA A 640 24.65 8.45 10.51
CA ALA A 640 24.69 7.01 10.72
C ALA A 640 25.79 6.29 9.90
N GLY A 641 25.96 6.66 8.63
CA GLY A 641 26.98 6.08 7.74
C GLY A 641 28.42 6.38 8.19
N LEU A 642 28.64 7.54 8.80
CA LEU A 642 29.94 7.91 9.38
C LEU A 642 30.25 7.16 10.69
N SER A 643 29.24 6.70 11.42
CA SER A 643 29.41 5.88 12.63
C SER A 643 29.98 4.50 12.31
N LYS A 644 29.50 3.86 11.23
CA LYS A 644 29.98 2.54 10.78
C LYS A 644 31.38 2.54 10.15
N ARG A 645 31.89 3.70 9.70
CA ARG A 645 33.25 3.85 9.12
C ARG A 645 34.35 4.21 10.14
N ASN A 646 34.02 4.39 11.42
CA ASN A 646 34.97 4.69 12.50
C ASN A 646 34.98 3.61 13.61
N LYS A 647 34.47 2.40 13.33
CA LYS A 647 34.65 1.20 14.16
C LYS A 647 35.59 0.24 13.46
#